data_AF-A0A194XJ18-F1
#
_entry.id   AF-A0A194XJ18-F1
#
_cell.length_a   1.000
_cell.length_b   1.000
_cell.length_c   1.000
_cell.angle_alpha   90.00
_cell.angle_beta   90.00
_cell.angle_gamma   90.00
#
_symmetry.space_group_name_H-M   'P 1'
#
loop_
_entity.id
_entity.type
_entity.pdbx_description
1 polymer ?
#
loop_
_entity_poly.entity_id
_entity_poly.type
_entity_poly.pdbx_seq_one_letter_code
_entity_poly.pdbx_strand_id
1 'polypeptide(L)'
;MATGGILLVQPENLLSFELLGIDYLLSRDLTSDSLDPSMYDIGRSMIDTQQWLYQNSRDILDESDEILSVRFELIYTLGNQQNLEFSPDRWSIIQDVLGILSEQAREKPQGLEVIERSARAFPRIRILQEAAGENLLINTARLICRDGMSSLATWTFSEKERNTVFEYLTDPHMPSHRAAILESRVFESRFTKMTLLLLRGLFAAGVLEYVFAKKRWRVNYGLDLSSRSLTTPRIIARSEFSHPDTAIALTCLSYYYGGLSDEQIHDSFEELLLSDHPQEDYVQWIQYCKNLPESFTQLTGVNLKDKVQCSSKLFPALRWSKALIDYYLERLVFPKELKEFSSKLSSSGWEIAREKKHPTTGFSGTNDSKYMLPTPIKQCELAEQLSTNAEVLNCLLQPENSFDTEYTLKLETLDAKALLDIAINMVPSICVLLDVGAQLLEDNEKIATDWLGLVSADDAQAVIFFHDNDLFVLNRDGMKEPLLVSPFAKQIDRCLVYLDEAHIRGTDLKLPADYRAIVTLGPDLNKDRLAQACKRLRRLGSGQSVVFCGPLEVQLKILECSGKNDARLIEVEDVLFWTIHNSWEFTKKGMPLWATQGMRHYRRRAACDLSGAIPRIPIGVLEPEALTLDERYGLDRTSIDEGIVCRNRLKVDSDLTRAELASIRSKCREFGLNTFGDSDLHEEQERELHSENEREQQIEPPPPTRPYKHNLHASIRQLILTGELKSEEGFEQAFNVFRLTRAREGLDVNDWPGNLLMSQDFATTVQITNEGNTDSFLRPVHWILSFKGPNREPRYMILSPFEVQELLPQMRGQNRVRLHVYSPRLSLSNRSLEDLSFCAVPPVPDDWSVPTISTTLNLFAGQLYLRDPEEYRTLCRFLGVRSQHSRQGVDINTNGFISIETRHLQDDETAAICRFTSNPIDFLRLVTTFRRLGQTFASSHMGKLLSGRLVRDMDFEVAARAEEVDDPMDVDEIKSEEGLFVD
;
A
#
# COMPACT_ATOMS: atom_id res chain seq x y z
N MET A 1 -10.38 -28.81 -43.76
CA MET A 1 -11.84 -28.74 -43.54
C MET A 1 -12.51 -28.35 -44.85
N ALA A 2 -13.36 -29.21 -45.43
CA ALA A 2 -14.00 -28.97 -46.74
C ALA A 2 -15.23 -28.02 -46.65
N THR A 3 -15.74 -27.82 -45.45
CA THR A 3 -16.77 -26.86 -45.06
C THR A 3 -16.10 -25.92 -44.06
N GLY A 4 -15.94 -24.63 -44.39
CA GLY A 4 -15.41 -23.65 -43.43
C GLY A 4 -16.24 -23.59 -42.15
N GLY A 5 -15.69 -23.01 -41.07
CA GLY A 5 -16.38 -22.82 -39.79
C GLY A 5 -16.16 -21.41 -39.25
N ILE A 6 -17.01 -21.00 -38.31
CA ILE A 6 -16.88 -19.73 -37.57
C ILE A 6 -16.48 -20.09 -36.13
N LEU A 7 -15.38 -19.53 -35.65
CA LEU A 7 -14.95 -19.62 -34.26
C LEU A 7 -15.18 -18.25 -33.61
N LEU A 8 -16.00 -18.20 -32.57
CA LEU A 8 -16.22 -16.99 -31.78
C LEU A 8 -15.40 -17.14 -30.50
N VAL A 9 -14.43 -16.25 -30.32
CA VAL A 9 -13.40 -16.35 -29.29
C VAL A 9 -13.10 -14.96 -28.74
N GLN A 10 -12.83 -14.86 -27.45
CA GLN A 10 -12.38 -13.62 -26.84
C GLN A 10 -10.88 -13.42 -27.11
N PRO A 11 -10.41 -12.18 -27.36
CA PRO A 11 -9.01 -11.87 -27.66
C PRO A 11 -7.99 -12.47 -26.68
N GLU A 12 -8.32 -12.45 -25.40
CA GLU A 12 -7.46 -12.87 -24.28
C GLU A 12 -7.14 -14.36 -24.38
N ASN A 13 -8.13 -15.18 -24.77
CA ASN A 13 -7.95 -16.62 -24.94
C ASN A 13 -6.96 -16.95 -26.09
N LEU A 14 -6.93 -16.14 -27.15
CA LEU A 14 -5.99 -16.34 -28.26
C LEU A 14 -4.56 -15.99 -27.83
N LEU A 15 -4.41 -14.91 -27.07
CA LEU A 15 -3.13 -14.46 -26.56
C LEU A 15 -2.59 -15.43 -25.50
N SER A 16 -3.44 -15.88 -24.57
CA SER A 16 -3.11 -16.89 -23.55
C SER A 16 -2.66 -18.19 -24.20
N PHE A 17 -3.39 -18.68 -25.20
CA PHE A 17 -3.03 -19.89 -25.94
C PHE A 17 -1.65 -19.79 -26.59
N GLU A 18 -1.28 -18.63 -27.13
CA GLU A 18 0.04 -18.39 -27.70
C GLU A 18 1.14 -18.37 -26.62
N LEU A 19 0.92 -17.65 -25.52
CA LEU A 19 1.88 -17.53 -24.42
C LEU A 19 2.14 -18.88 -23.72
N LEU A 20 1.08 -19.64 -23.44
CA LEU A 20 1.16 -20.97 -22.82
C LEU A 20 1.93 -21.97 -23.71
N GLY A 21 1.72 -21.91 -25.03
CA GLY A 21 2.49 -22.72 -25.98
C GLY A 21 3.99 -22.40 -25.96
N ILE A 22 4.35 -21.12 -25.77
CA ILE A 22 5.74 -20.67 -25.65
C ILE A 22 6.36 -21.15 -24.33
N ASP A 23 5.65 -21.00 -23.22
CA ASP A 23 6.09 -21.45 -21.89
C ASP A 23 6.41 -22.96 -21.87
N TYR A 24 5.52 -23.77 -22.41
CA TYR A 24 5.69 -25.23 -22.47
C TYR A 24 6.89 -25.67 -23.33
N LEU A 25 7.32 -24.84 -24.28
CA LEU A 25 8.54 -25.08 -25.03
C LEU A 25 9.81 -24.62 -24.27
N LEU A 26 9.71 -23.56 -23.46
CA LEU A 26 10.80 -23.03 -22.64
C LEU A 26 11.12 -23.88 -21.40
N SER A 27 10.16 -24.65 -20.89
CA SER A 27 10.30 -25.47 -19.68
C SER A 27 11.43 -26.50 -19.75
N ARG A 28 11.82 -26.95 -20.96
CA ARG A 28 13.00 -27.83 -21.16
C ARG A 28 14.34 -27.18 -20.85
N ASP A 29 14.43 -25.86 -20.97
CA ASP A 29 15.66 -25.09 -20.72
C ASP A 29 15.66 -24.45 -19.31
N LEU A 30 14.48 -24.28 -18.69
CA LEU A 30 14.30 -23.63 -17.37
C LEU A 30 14.35 -24.59 -16.18
N THR A 31 14.00 -25.87 -16.35
CA THR A 31 13.97 -26.85 -15.25
C THR A 31 15.01 -27.96 -15.47
N SER A 32 16.04 -27.99 -14.61
CA SER A 32 17.08 -29.03 -14.67
C SER A 32 16.64 -30.40 -14.13
N ASP A 33 15.53 -30.47 -13.38
CA ASP A 33 15.19 -31.62 -12.52
C ASP A 33 13.85 -32.31 -12.79
N SER A 34 13.05 -31.90 -13.78
CA SER A 34 11.82 -32.62 -14.13
C SER A 34 11.47 -32.46 -15.61
N LEU A 35 12.10 -33.28 -16.45
CA LEU A 35 11.65 -33.51 -17.82
C LEU A 35 10.30 -34.23 -17.75
N ASP A 36 9.19 -33.50 -17.87
CA ASP A 36 7.93 -34.09 -18.34
C ASP A 36 7.90 -33.97 -19.87
N PRO A 37 8.18 -35.06 -20.62
CA PRO A 37 8.11 -35.05 -22.08
C PRO A 37 6.75 -34.60 -22.60
N SER A 38 5.68 -34.79 -21.81
CA SER A 38 4.32 -34.47 -22.22
C SER A 38 4.10 -32.96 -22.38
N MET A 39 4.69 -32.11 -21.52
CA MET A 39 4.55 -30.65 -21.62
C MET A 39 5.14 -30.10 -22.91
N TYR A 40 6.33 -30.59 -23.29
CA TYR A 40 6.97 -30.16 -24.53
C TYR A 40 6.16 -30.56 -25.77
N ASP A 41 5.62 -31.78 -25.80
CA ASP A 41 4.79 -32.25 -26.91
C ASP A 41 3.47 -31.47 -26.99
N ILE A 42 2.88 -31.09 -25.84
CA ILE A 42 1.71 -30.21 -25.79
C ILE A 42 2.05 -28.83 -26.32
N GLY A 43 3.12 -28.18 -25.82
CA GLY A 43 3.55 -26.86 -26.27
C GLY A 43 3.84 -26.82 -27.77
N ARG A 44 4.51 -27.86 -28.28
CA ARG A 44 4.70 -28.06 -29.72
C ARG A 44 3.37 -28.12 -30.48
N SER A 45 2.42 -28.93 -30.02
CA SER A 45 1.11 -29.04 -30.67
C SER A 45 0.36 -27.71 -30.67
N MET A 46 0.48 -26.90 -29.61
CA MET A 46 -0.13 -25.57 -29.52
C MET A 46 0.48 -24.60 -30.53
N ILE A 47 1.81 -24.53 -30.63
CA ILE A 47 2.49 -23.68 -31.62
C ILE A 47 2.19 -24.13 -33.06
N ASP A 48 2.19 -25.44 -33.34
CA ASP A 48 1.81 -25.97 -34.65
C ASP A 48 0.36 -25.58 -35.01
N THR A 49 -0.55 -25.57 -34.03
CA THR A 49 -1.94 -25.11 -34.19
C THR A 49 -2.00 -23.61 -34.49
N GLN A 50 -1.22 -22.79 -33.78
CA GLN A 50 -1.16 -21.34 -34.01
C GLN A 50 -0.64 -21.03 -35.43
N GLN A 51 0.41 -21.71 -35.88
CA GLN A 51 0.92 -21.59 -37.24
C GLN A 51 -0.12 -22.02 -38.29
N TRP A 52 -0.87 -23.08 -38.03
CA TRP A 52 -1.96 -23.51 -38.89
C TRP A 52 -3.05 -22.43 -38.99
N LEU A 53 -3.41 -21.79 -37.88
CA LEU A 53 -4.36 -20.67 -37.88
C LEU A 53 -3.84 -19.50 -38.73
N TYR A 54 -2.57 -19.09 -38.60
CA TYR A 54 -2.02 -18.01 -39.44
C TYR A 54 -2.08 -18.29 -40.95
N GLN A 55 -2.04 -19.57 -41.34
CA GLN A 55 -2.08 -19.99 -42.73
C GLN A 55 -3.50 -20.24 -43.28
N ASN A 56 -4.49 -20.51 -42.42
CA ASN A 56 -5.80 -21.01 -42.85
C ASN A 56 -7.00 -20.22 -42.30
N SER A 57 -6.79 -19.28 -41.36
CA SER A 57 -7.85 -18.45 -40.76
C SER A 57 -7.89 -17.03 -41.34
N ARG A 58 -9.06 -16.39 -41.23
CA ARG A 58 -9.27 -14.97 -41.47
C ARG A 58 -9.97 -14.39 -40.24
N ASP A 59 -9.40 -13.37 -39.64
CA ASP A 59 -9.98 -12.75 -38.45
C ASP A 59 -10.90 -11.57 -38.83
N ILE A 60 -12.00 -11.47 -38.11
CA ILE A 60 -12.94 -10.35 -38.17
C ILE A 60 -13.05 -9.77 -36.76
N LEU A 61 -12.66 -8.51 -36.60
CA LEU A 61 -12.66 -7.81 -35.32
C LEU A 61 -13.85 -6.84 -35.27
N ASP A 62 -14.73 -7.01 -34.30
CA ASP A 62 -15.75 -6.01 -33.96
C ASP A 62 -15.21 -5.12 -32.84
N GLU A 63 -15.47 -3.82 -32.88
CA GLU A 63 -14.85 -2.82 -31.98
C GLU A 63 -13.31 -2.92 -31.94
N SER A 64 -12.72 -2.95 -33.15
CA SER A 64 -11.28 -3.15 -33.36
C SER A 64 -10.37 -2.11 -32.69
N ASP A 65 -10.89 -0.93 -32.35
CA ASP A 65 -10.19 0.10 -31.57
C ASP A 65 -10.01 -0.28 -30.10
N GLU A 66 -10.95 -1.01 -29.51
CA GLU A 66 -10.83 -1.54 -28.15
C GLU A 66 -9.99 -2.83 -28.14
N ILE A 67 -10.23 -3.75 -29.08
CA ILE A 67 -9.46 -5.02 -29.17
C ILE A 67 -7.96 -4.77 -29.43
N LEU A 68 -7.63 -3.75 -30.23
CA LEU A 68 -6.25 -3.39 -30.56
C LEU A 68 -5.71 -2.24 -29.68
N SER A 69 -6.42 -1.89 -28.61
CA SER A 69 -6.02 -0.85 -27.68
C SER A 69 -4.70 -1.18 -27.01
N VAL A 70 -3.81 -0.19 -26.92
CA VAL A 70 -2.52 -0.33 -26.25
C VAL A 70 -2.64 -0.47 -24.73
N ARG A 71 -3.83 -0.17 -24.17
CA ARG A 71 -4.12 -0.32 -22.74
C ARG A 71 -4.24 -1.78 -22.31
N PHE A 72 -4.47 -2.69 -23.25
CA PHE A 72 -4.61 -4.10 -22.97
C PHE A 72 -3.31 -4.84 -23.29
N GLU A 73 -2.74 -5.49 -22.28
CA GLU A 73 -1.63 -6.41 -22.40
C GLU A 73 -1.87 -7.60 -21.47
N LEU A 74 -1.82 -8.81 -22.04
CA LEU A 74 -1.88 -10.06 -21.32
C LEU A 74 -0.47 -10.46 -20.89
N ILE A 75 -0.28 -10.76 -19.61
CA ILE A 75 0.99 -11.12 -19.02
C ILE A 75 0.91 -12.50 -18.41
N TYR A 76 1.89 -13.32 -18.77
CA TYR A 76 2.05 -14.67 -18.28
C TYR A 76 3.37 -14.76 -17.50
N THR A 77 3.27 -14.99 -16.19
CA THR A 77 4.41 -14.90 -15.27
C THR A 77 5.10 -16.25 -15.05
N LEU A 78 6.42 -16.23 -14.91
CA LEU A 78 7.29 -17.40 -14.97
C LEU A 78 8.35 -17.41 -13.85
N GLY A 79 8.57 -18.60 -13.30
CA GLY A 79 9.52 -18.86 -12.22
C GLY A 79 8.84 -19.02 -10.88
N ASN A 80 9.62 -18.92 -9.80
CA ASN A 80 9.08 -19.05 -8.45
C ASN A 80 8.43 -17.75 -8.01
N GLN A 81 7.25 -17.85 -7.42
CA GLN A 81 6.59 -16.74 -6.75
C GLN A 81 7.45 -16.25 -5.57
N GLN A 82 7.68 -14.95 -5.47
CA GLN A 82 8.44 -14.33 -4.39
C GLN A 82 7.76 -13.06 -3.85
N ASN A 83 8.16 -12.63 -2.65
CA ASN A 83 7.73 -11.35 -2.09
C ASN A 83 8.40 -10.20 -2.85
N LEU A 84 7.69 -9.07 -2.98
CA LEU A 84 8.27 -7.84 -3.52
C LEU A 84 9.53 -7.46 -2.73
N GLU A 85 10.56 -6.95 -3.42
CA GLU A 85 11.73 -6.39 -2.74
C GLU A 85 11.29 -5.36 -1.68
N PHE A 86 11.94 -5.44 -0.51
CA PHE A 86 11.72 -4.55 0.64
C PHE A 86 10.37 -4.72 1.35
N SER A 87 9.65 -5.81 1.08
CA SER A 87 8.50 -6.21 1.91
C SER A 87 8.93 -6.72 3.29
N PRO A 88 8.17 -6.46 4.37
CA PRO A 88 6.90 -5.72 4.41
C PRO A 88 7.06 -4.18 4.46
N ASP A 89 8.26 -3.68 4.76
CA ASP A 89 8.51 -2.25 4.98
C ASP A 89 8.03 -1.35 3.83
N ARG A 90 8.07 -1.87 2.59
CA ARG A 90 7.63 -1.16 1.38
C ARG A 90 6.20 -0.60 1.50
N TRP A 91 5.22 -1.41 1.89
CA TRP A 91 3.84 -0.93 2.01
C TRP A 91 3.61 -0.12 3.29
N SER A 92 4.29 -0.45 4.40
CA SER A 92 4.23 0.33 5.64
C SER A 92 4.74 1.75 5.43
N ILE A 93 5.82 1.93 4.67
CA ILE A 93 6.36 3.25 4.31
C ILE A 93 5.38 4.04 3.45
N ILE A 94 4.71 3.41 2.49
CA ILE A 94 3.68 4.07 1.67
C ILE A 94 2.52 4.52 2.56
N GLN A 95 2.07 3.68 3.51
CA GLN A 95 1.01 4.02 4.46
C GLN A 95 1.39 5.19 5.39
N ASP A 96 2.64 5.23 5.87
CA ASP A 96 3.20 6.35 6.66
C ASP A 96 3.18 7.66 5.86
N VAL A 97 3.67 7.62 4.61
CA VAL A 97 3.70 8.79 3.72
C VAL A 97 2.29 9.30 3.43
N LEU A 98 1.34 8.39 3.15
CA LEU A 98 -0.07 8.76 2.96
C LEU A 98 -0.65 9.43 4.21
N GLY A 99 -0.30 8.94 5.41
CA GLY A 99 -0.69 9.58 6.67
C GLY A 99 -0.22 11.03 6.75
N ILE A 100 1.08 11.28 6.54
CA ILE A 100 1.67 12.63 6.57
C ILE A 100 1.06 13.54 5.50
N LEU A 101 0.91 13.03 4.26
CA LEU A 101 0.32 13.76 3.15
C LEU A 101 -1.12 14.18 3.46
N SER A 102 -1.90 13.31 4.11
CA SER A 102 -3.28 13.60 4.45
C SER A 102 -3.43 14.76 5.45
N GLU A 103 -2.52 14.86 6.43
CA GLU A 103 -2.50 15.98 7.37
C GLU A 103 -2.20 17.30 6.66
N GLN A 104 -1.28 17.31 5.69
CA GLN A 104 -0.98 18.49 4.91
C GLN A 104 -2.12 18.92 3.98
N ALA A 105 -2.83 17.96 3.39
CA ALA A 105 -3.97 18.25 2.52
C ALA A 105 -5.14 18.92 3.27
N ARG A 106 -5.30 18.68 4.57
CA ARG A 106 -6.40 19.25 5.38
C ARG A 106 -6.37 20.77 5.51
N GLU A 107 -5.24 21.42 5.23
CA GLU A 107 -5.16 22.88 5.15
C GLU A 107 -5.92 23.46 3.93
N LYS A 108 -6.44 22.60 3.04
CA LYS A 108 -7.26 22.93 1.86
C LYS A 108 -6.70 24.09 1.00
N PRO A 109 -5.46 24.00 0.52
CA PRO A 109 -4.96 24.99 -0.44
C PRO A 109 -5.83 24.99 -1.72
N GLN A 110 -5.97 26.17 -2.33
CA GLN A 110 -6.66 26.31 -3.62
C GLN A 110 -6.03 25.34 -4.64
N GLY A 111 -6.88 24.61 -5.37
CA GLY A 111 -6.43 23.61 -6.36
C GLY A 111 -6.42 22.15 -5.87
N LEU A 112 -6.81 21.88 -4.62
CA LEU A 112 -7.09 20.53 -4.12
C LEU A 112 -8.59 20.31 -3.85
N GLU A 113 -9.08 19.09 -4.12
CA GLU A 113 -10.37 18.61 -3.63
C GLU A 113 -10.11 17.75 -2.39
N VAL A 114 -10.69 18.13 -1.24
CA VAL A 114 -10.55 17.40 0.03
C VAL A 114 -11.90 17.21 0.67
N ILE A 115 -12.43 15.98 0.60
CA ILE A 115 -13.73 15.60 1.15
C ILE A 115 -13.49 14.87 2.48
N GLU A 116 -13.82 15.57 3.57
CA GLU A 116 -13.82 15.03 4.94
C GLU A 116 -15.08 14.19 5.17
N ARG A 117 -14.92 12.94 5.60
CA ARG A 117 -16.05 12.06 5.94
C ARG A 117 -16.42 12.12 7.42
N SER A 118 -15.41 12.03 8.28
CA SER A 118 -15.56 12.15 9.73
C SER A 118 -14.28 12.72 10.31
N ALA A 119 -14.36 13.33 11.51
CA ALA A 119 -13.21 13.93 12.14
C ALA A 119 -12.09 12.88 12.33
N ARG A 120 -11.03 13.00 11.53
CA ARG A 120 -9.78 12.20 11.55
C ARG A 120 -9.81 10.84 10.83
N ALA A 121 -10.85 10.53 10.05
CA ALA A 121 -10.70 9.53 8.99
C ALA A 121 -9.74 10.04 7.90
N PHE A 122 -9.19 9.15 7.09
CA PHE A 122 -8.41 9.56 5.91
C PHE A 122 -9.34 10.29 4.93
N PRO A 123 -9.10 11.58 4.63
CA PRO A 123 -9.97 12.35 3.75
C PRO A 123 -9.78 11.90 2.30
N ARG A 124 -10.83 12.02 1.48
CA ARG A 124 -10.68 11.81 0.04
C ARG A 124 -9.98 13.01 -0.56
N ILE A 125 -8.81 12.80 -1.13
CA ILE A 125 -7.95 13.85 -1.67
C ILE A 125 -7.85 13.69 -3.19
N ARG A 126 -7.92 14.80 -3.93
CA ARG A 126 -7.51 14.88 -5.33
C ARG A 126 -6.74 16.16 -5.61
N ILE A 127 -5.75 16.05 -6.49
CA ILE A 127 -5.01 17.19 -7.02
C ILE A 127 -5.73 17.64 -8.30
N LEU A 128 -6.27 18.84 -8.30
CA LEU A 128 -6.98 19.41 -9.46
C LEU A 128 -6.06 20.31 -10.31
N GLN A 129 -5.08 20.96 -9.67
CA GLN A 129 -4.11 21.85 -10.31
C GLN A 129 -2.69 21.39 -10.00
N GLU A 130 -1.82 21.42 -11.01
CA GLU A 130 -0.42 20.97 -10.94
C GLU A 130 0.36 21.71 -9.83
N ALA A 131 0.31 23.05 -9.82
CA ALA A 131 1.00 23.86 -8.82
C ALA A 131 0.54 23.56 -7.36
N ALA A 132 -0.72 23.22 -7.15
CA ALA A 132 -1.22 22.83 -5.82
C ALA A 132 -0.69 21.45 -5.41
N GLY A 133 -0.62 20.51 -6.36
CA GLY A 133 -0.02 19.20 -6.18
C GLY A 133 1.46 19.27 -5.86
N GLU A 134 2.23 20.04 -6.63
CA GLU A 134 3.66 20.27 -6.38
C GLU A 134 3.89 20.81 -4.96
N ASN A 135 3.14 21.84 -4.56
CA ASN A 135 3.26 22.41 -3.22
C ASN A 135 2.93 21.39 -2.11
N LEU A 136 1.88 20.59 -2.28
CA LEU A 136 1.52 19.53 -1.33
C LEU A 136 2.65 18.50 -1.19
N LEU A 137 3.19 18.02 -2.31
CA LEU A 137 4.24 17.00 -2.33
C LEU A 137 5.56 17.55 -1.78
N ILE A 138 5.97 18.77 -2.16
CA ILE A 138 7.16 19.45 -1.64
C ILE A 138 7.05 19.66 -0.13
N ASN A 139 5.89 20.12 0.38
CA ASN A 139 5.69 20.32 1.81
C ASN A 139 5.72 19.01 2.59
N THR A 140 5.10 17.95 2.04
CA THR A 140 5.14 16.61 2.62
C THR A 140 6.58 16.08 2.68
N ALA A 141 7.34 16.14 1.58
CA ALA A 141 8.75 15.74 1.54
C ALA A 141 9.61 16.56 2.52
N ARG A 142 9.34 17.87 2.65
CA ARG A 142 10.04 18.74 3.60
C ARG A 142 9.78 18.33 5.05
N LEU A 143 8.53 17.98 5.40
CA LEU A 143 8.19 17.48 6.72
C LEU A 143 8.89 16.15 7.03
N ILE A 144 8.90 15.22 6.07
CA ILE A 144 9.63 13.95 6.19
C ILE A 144 11.12 14.22 6.46
N CYS A 145 11.75 15.09 5.67
CA CYS A 145 13.16 15.45 5.87
C CYS A 145 13.42 16.17 7.20
N ARG A 146 12.47 16.94 7.71
CA ARG A 146 12.61 17.72 8.96
C ARG A 146 12.37 16.88 10.22
N ASP A 147 11.24 16.19 10.26
CA ASP A 147 10.68 15.53 11.45
C ASP A 147 10.94 14.02 11.45
N GLY A 148 11.28 13.47 10.28
CA GLY A 148 11.45 12.04 10.06
C GLY A 148 10.12 11.33 9.91
N MET A 149 10.21 10.02 9.76
CA MET A 149 9.07 9.10 9.78
C MET A 149 9.43 7.95 10.71
N SER A 150 8.50 7.00 10.90
CA SER A 150 8.80 5.80 11.65
C SER A 150 10.03 5.11 11.02
N SER A 151 9.99 4.77 9.73
CA SER A 151 11.08 4.12 9.00
C SER A 151 12.33 4.97 8.76
N LEU A 152 12.26 6.30 8.91
CA LEU A 152 13.37 7.19 8.54
C LEU A 152 13.70 8.20 9.66
N ALA A 153 14.76 7.90 10.41
CA ALA A 153 15.27 8.74 11.49
C ALA A 153 16.08 9.95 10.99
N THR A 154 15.46 10.86 10.21
CA THR A 154 16.17 12.02 9.62
C THR A 154 16.80 12.97 10.63
N TRP A 155 16.39 12.87 11.90
CA TRP A 155 16.98 13.64 13.00
C TRP A 155 18.46 13.31 13.24
N THR A 156 18.95 12.14 12.81
CA THR A 156 20.37 11.74 12.85
C THR A 156 21.19 12.42 11.76
N PHE A 157 20.54 12.94 10.71
CA PHE A 157 21.21 13.63 9.61
C PHE A 157 21.55 15.07 10.00
N SER A 158 22.72 15.53 9.54
CA SER A 158 23.11 16.94 9.54
C SER A 158 22.20 17.77 8.62
N GLU A 159 22.19 19.09 8.79
CA GLU A 159 21.40 19.98 7.95
C GLU A 159 21.76 19.85 6.46
N LYS A 160 23.05 19.68 6.15
CA LYS A 160 23.53 19.47 4.78
C LYS A 160 23.01 18.15 4.20
N GLU A 161 23.01 17.07 4.98
CA GLU A 161 22.47 15.78 4.56
C GLU A 161 20.94 15.84 4.37
N ARG A 162 20.20 16.48 5.28
CA ARG A 162 18.74 16.67 5.13
C ARG A 162 18.38 17.45 3.87
N ASN A 163 19.13 18.51 3.56
CA ASN A 163 18.93 19.27 2.33
C ASN A 163 19.25 18.43 1.08
N THR A 164 20.30 17.61 1.14
CA THR A 164 20.68 16.71 0.04
C THR A 164 19.64 15.59 -0.14
N VAL A 165 19.10 15.04 0.95
CA VAL A 165 18.00 14.07 0.93
C VAL A 165 16.75 14.73 0.37
N PHE A 166 16.40 15.95 0.79
CA PHE A 166 15.28 16.68 0.23
C PHE A 166 15.42 16.88 -1.29
N GLU A 167 16.58 17.36 -1.77
CA GLU A 167 16.90 17.43 -3.20
C GLU A 167 16.73 16.06 -3.87
N TYR A 168 17.25 14.99 -3.26
CA TYR A 168 17.12 13.63 -3.78
C TYR A 168 15.67 13.11 -3.84
N LEU A 169 14.77 13.57 -2.97
CA LEU A 169 13.37 13.17 -2.99
C LEU A 169 12.54 13.98 -3.98
N THR A 170 12.91 15.23 -4.27
CA THR A 170 12.08 16.14 -5.08
C THR A 170 12.61 16.41 -6.48
N ASP A 171 13.92 16.24 -6.74
CA ASP A 171 14.54 16.51 -8.04
C ASP A 171 14.67 15.23 -8.88
N PRO A 172 13.88 15.04 -9.96
CA PRO A 172 13.98 13.89 -10.84
C PRO A 172 15.31 13.81 -11.59
N HIS A 173 16.03 14.93 -11.75
CA HIS A 173 17.25 15.04 -12.55
C HIS A 173 18.52 15.29 -11.72
N MET A 174 18.48 14.95 -10.42
CA MET A 174 19.62 15.12 -9.52
C MET A 174 20.91 14.45 -10.07
N PRO A 175 22.03 15.18 -10.21
CA PRO A 175 23.28 14.62 -10.71
C PRO A 175 23.94 13.61 -9.74
N SER A 176 24.53 12.53 -10.25
CA SER A 176 25.13 11.45 -9.46
C SER A 176 26.24 11.92 -8.49
N HIS A 177 27.02 12.94 -8.86
CA HIS A 177 28.06 13.49 -7.99
C HIS A 177 27.51 14.22 -6.74
N ARG A 178 26.29 14.77 -6.81
CA ARG A 178 25.61 15.37 -5.65
C ARG A 178 25.08 14.28 -4.73
N ALA A 179 24.51 13.23 -5.32
CA ALA A 179 24.02 12.06 -4.58
C ALA A 179 25.13 11.23 -3.94
N ALA A 180 26.36 11.27 -4.48
CA ALA A 180 27.52 10.60 -3.89
C ALA A 180 27.82 10.99 -2.43
N ILE A 181 27.33 12.16 -1.97
CA ILE A 181 27.40 12.56 -0.56
C ILE A 181 26.62 11.56 0.33
N LEU A 182 25.49 11.04 -0.17
CA LEU A 182 24.64 10.08 0.54
C LEU A 182 25.32 8.71 0.65
N GLU A 183 26.11 8.29 -0.34
CA GLU A 183 26.79 6.99 -0.38
C GLU A 183 27.72 6.76 0.83
N SER A 184 28.38 7.82 1.31
CA SER A 184 29.41 7.70 2.35
C SER A 184 28.89 7.59 3.79
N ARG A 185 27.62 7.94 4.05
CA ARG A 185 27.04 7.97 5.41
C ARG A 185 25.58 7.53 5.45
N VAL A 186 24.75 8.04 4.55
CA VAL A 186 23.28 7.79 4.58
C VAL A 186 22.94 6.42 4.01
N PHE A 187 23.60 6.00 2.92
CA PHE A 187 23.35 4.71 2.27
C PHE A 187 24.20 3.55 2.81
N GLU A 188 25.00 3.78 3.87
CA GLU A 188 25.71 2.70 4.57
C GLU A 188 24.71 1.67 5.14
N SER A 189 23.56 2.13 5.62
CA SER A 189 22.44 1.27 5.97
C SER A 189 21.63 0.90 4.73
N ARG A 190 21.60 -0.40 4.40
CA ARG A 190 20.76 -0.94 3.32
C ARG A 190 19.29 -0.53 3.50
N PHE A 191 18.78 -0.56 4.74
CA PHE A 191 17.40 -0.19 5.05
C PHE A 191 17.11 1.27 4.71
N THR A 192 18.00 2.18 5.10
CA THR A 192 17.89 3.61 4.80
C THR A 192 17.96 3.87 3.29
N LYS A 193 18.88 3.18 2.59
CA LYS A 193 18.98 3.26 1.13
C LYS A 193 17.67 2.84 0.45
N MET A 194 17.11 1.69 0.80
CA MET A 194 15.84 1.21 0.23
C MET A 194 14.67 2.14 0.55
N THR A 195 14.61 2.66 1.78
CA THR A 195 13.59 3.66 2.19
C THR A 195 13.67 4.91 1.33
N LEU A 196 14.88 5.45 1.10
CA LEU A 196 15.07 6.66 0.29
C LEU A 196 14.80 6.44 -1.20
N LEU A 197 15.15 5.28 -1.75
CA LEU A 197 14.79 4.91 -3.13
C LEU A 197 13.27 4.86 -3.32
N LEU A 198 12.56 4.21 -2.38
CA LEU A 198 11.10 4.14 -2.40
C LEU A 198 10.49 5.55 -2.30
N LEU A 199 10.96 6.38 -1.37
CA LEU A 199 10.50 7.77 -1.25
C LEU A 199 10.77 8.58 -2.52
N ARG A 200 11.94 8.41 -3.16
CA ARG A 200 12.23 9.04 -4.45
C ARG A 200 11.24 8.61 -5.52
N GLY A 201 10.85 7.34 -5.53
CA GLY A 201 9.78 6.82 -6.38
C GLY A 201 8.43 7.51 -6.15
N LEU A 202 8.05 7.65 -4.87
CA LEU A 202 6.80 8.30 -4.47
C LEU A 202 6.73 9.79 -4.85
N PHE A 203 7.84 10.52 -4.70
CA PHE A 203 7.91 11.97 -4.93
C PHE A 203 8.47 12.30 -6.32
N ALA A 204 9.80 12.21 -6.53
CA ALA A 204 10.45 12.63 -7.77
C ALA A 204 10.04 11.82 -9.01
N ALA A 205 9.77 10.52 -8.87
CA ALA A 205 9.30 9.69 -10.00
C ALA A 205 7.78 9.75 -10.22
N GLY A 206 7.06 10.60 -9.47
CA GLY A 206 5.67 10.97 -9.78
C GLY A 206 4.58 9.98 -9.37
N VAL A 207 4.86 8.93 -8.59
CA VAL A 207 3.82 7.95 -8.19
C VAL A 207 2.67 8.62 -7.41
N LEU A 208 2.97 9.46 -6.42
CA LEU A 208 1.93 10.15 -5.64
C LEU A 208 1.16 11.17 -6.49
N GLU A 209 1.86 11.93 -7.33
CA GLU A 209 1.22 12.86 -8.26
C GLU A 209 0.26 12.11 -9.18
N TYR A 210 0.69 11.01 -9.78
CA TYR A 210 -0.14 10.16 -10.61
C TYR A 210 -1.38 9.64 -9.90
N VAL A 211 -1.21 9.08 -8.70
CA VAL A 211 -2.29 8.51 -7.88
C VAL A 211 -3.33 9.56 -7.49
N PHE A 212 -2.93 10.76 -7.10
CA PHE A 212 -3.85 11.80 -6.62
C PHE A 212 -4.38 12.74 -7.71
N ALA A 213 -3.63 12.94 -8.80
CA ALA A 213 -4.02 13.84 -9.90
C ALA A 213 -4.73 13.12 -11.05
N LYS A 214 -4.31 11.88 -11.38
CA LYS A 214 -4.77 11.17 -12.59
C LYS A 214 -5.76 10.04 -12.29
N LYS A 215 -5.75 9.46 -11.10
CA LYS A 215 -6.63 8.32 -10.76
C LYS A 215 -7.81 8.76 -9.90
N ARG A 216 -9.02 8.45 -10.37
CA ARG A 216 -10.29 8.71 -9.68
C ARG A 216 -10.85 7.42 -9.08
N TRP A 217 -11.03 7.41 -7.77
CA TRP A 217 -11.68 6.28 -7.07
C TRP A 217 -13.10 6.07 -7.58
N ARG A 218 -13.48 4.80 -7.79
CA ARG A 218 -14.71 4.32 -8.43
C ARG A 218 -14.90 4.71 -9.90
N VAL A 219 -13.91 5.35 -10.53
CA VAL A 219 -13.94 5.62 -11.98
C VAL A 219 -12.81 4.86 -12.66
N ASN A 220 -11.56 5.16 -12.29
CA ASN A 220 -10.41 4.48 -12.85
C ASN A 220 -10.04 3.22 -12.06
N TYR A 221 -10.30 3.20 -10.75
CA TYR A 221 -9.91 2.10 -9.87
C TYR A 221 -10.94 1.86 -8.76
N GLY A 222 -10.97 0.64 -8.22
CA GLY A 222 -11.82 0.27 -7.10
C GLY A 222 -11.57 -1.15 -6.62
N LEU A 223 -12.30 -1.57 -5.58
CA LEU A 223 -12.26 -2.95 -5.10
C LEU A 223 -13.29 -3.78 -5.87
N ASP A 224 -12.86 -4.93 -6.36
CA ASP A 224 -13.74 -6.02 -6.80
C ASP A 224 -13.62 -7.18 -5.81
N LEU A 225 -14.38 -7.08 -4.72
CA LEU A 225 -14.37 -8.06 -3.62
C LEU A 225 -14.84 -9.47 -4.05
N SER A 226 -15.39 -9.62 -5.25
CA SER A 226 -15.78 -10.93 -5.78
C SER A 226 -14.59 -11.77 -6.26
N SER A 227 -13.47 -11.12 -6.60
CA SER A 227 -12.32 -11.76 -7.23
C SER A 227 -11.01 -11.59 -6.46
N ARG A 228 -10.72 -10.39 -5.93
CA ARG A 228 -9.45 -10.08 -5.25
C ARG A 228 -9.62 -9.03 -4.14
N SER A 229 -8.73 -9.09 -3.14
CA SER A 229 -8.66 -8.09 -2.07
C SER A 229 -7.79 -6.88 -2.42
N LEU A 230 -7.12 -6.88 -3.58
CA LEU A 230 -6.38 -5.74 -4.13
C LEU A 230 -7.28 -4.85 -5.00
N THR A 231 -6.89 -3.59 -5.12
CA THR A 231 -7.54 -2.68 -6.05
C THR A 231 -7.22 -3.02 -7.50
N THR A 232 -8.25 -3.04 -8.33
CA THR A 232 -8.17 -3.27 -9.76
C THR A 232 -8.55 -2.02 -10.56
N PRO A 233 -8.01 -1.83 -11.77
CA PRO A 233 -8.56 -0.90 -12.73
C PRO A 233 -10.01 -1.28 -13.08
N ARG A 234 -10.92 -0.30 -13.21
CA ARG A 234 -12.34 -0.59 -13.47
C ARG A 234 -12.71 -0.77 -14.95
N ILE A 235 -11.84 -0.35 -15.87
CA ILE A 235 -12.16 -0.29 -17.31
C ILE A 235 -12.08 -1.68 -17.95
N ILE A 236 -11.13 -2.52 -17.50
CA ILE A 236 -10.88 -3.85 -18.06
C ILE A 236 -11.16 -4.86 -16.96
N ALA A 237 -12.13 -5.76 -17.18
CA ALA A 237 -12.42 -6.84 -16.25
C ALA A 237 -11.15 -7.70 -16.09
N ARG A 238 -10.75 -8.00 -14.84
CA ARG A 238 -9.57 -8.82 -14.48
C ARG A 238 -8.18 -8.20 -14.68
N SER A 239 -8.08 -6.91 -15.02
CA SER A 239 -6.78 -6.25 -15.06
C SER A 239 -6.25 -5.88 -13.65
N GLU A 240 -4.95 -5.65 -13.58
CA GLU A 240 -4.21 -5.15 -12.42
C GLU A 240 -3.25 -4.03 -12.85
N PHE A 241 -2.81 -3.23 -11.88
CA PHE A 241 -1.79 -2.20 -12.12
C PHE A 241 -0.40 -2.86 -12.20
N SER A 242 0.36 -2.59 -13.27
CA SER A 242 1.69 -3.17 -13.45
C SER A 242 2.72 -2.64 -12.45
N HIS A 243 2.57 -1.37 -12.05
CA HIS A 243 3.48 -0.71 -11.12
C HIS A 243 3.13 -1.03 -9.66
N PRO A 244 4.01 -1.73 -8.90
CA PRO A 244 3.69 -2.21 -7.54
C PRO A 244 3.37 -1.09 -6.55
N ASP A 245 4.12 0.02 -6.56
CA ASP A 245 3.89 1.12 -5.61
C ASP A 245 2.58 1.88 -5.89
N THR A 246 2.19 2.02 -7.18
CA THR A 246 0.86 2.51 -7.57
C THR A 246 -0.24 1.55 -7.12
N ALA A 247 -0.05 0.23 -7.29
CA ALA A 247 -1.01 -0.77 -6.82
C ALA A 247 -1.20 -0.72 -5.29
N ILE A 248 -0.11 -0.61 -4.52
CA ILE A 248 -0.16 -0.45 -3.06
C ILE A 248 -0.91 0.82 -2.68
N ALA A 249 -0.52 1.97 -3.24
CA ALA A 249 -1.13 3.25 -2.91
C ALA A 249 -2.63 3.29 -3.24
N LEU A 250 -3.04 2.84 -4.43
CA LEU A 250 -4.45 2.78 -4.83
C LEU A 250 -5.26 1.75 -4.03
N THR A 251 -4.62 0.67 -3.57
CA THR A 251 -5.22 -0.28 -2.63
C THR A 251 -5.49 0.39 -1.29
N CYS A 252 -4.48 1.01 -0.67
CA CYS A 252 -4.65 1.79 0.55
C CYS A 252 -5.78 2.82 0.43
N LEU A 253 -5.77 3.64 -0.63
CA LEU A 253 -6.81 4.64 -0.87
C LEU A 253 -8.21 4.03 -1.03
N SER A 254 -8.35 2.89 -1.70
CA SER A 254 -9.65 2.26 -1.90
C SER A 254 -10.28 1.79 -0.60
N TYR A 255 -9.47 1.23 0.31
CA TYR A 255 -9.93 0.84 1.64
C TYR A 255 -10.13 2.05 2.56
N TYR A 256 -9.27 3.07 2.48
CA TYR A 256 -9.48 4.31 3.23
C TYR A 256 -10.81 4.99 2.87
N TYR A 257 -11.16 5.02 1.58
CA TYR A 257 -12.39 5.66 1.10
C TYR A 257 -13.63 4.78 1.29
N GLY A 258 -13.50 3.48 1.07
CA GLY A 258 -14.58 2.50 1.22
C GLY A 258 -14.90 2.15 2.67
N GLY A 259 -13.87 2.04 3.51
CA GLY A 259 -13.92 1.39 4.82
C GLY A 259 -13.96 -0.14 4.70
N LEU A 260 -13.77 -0.83 5.82
CA LEU A 260 -13.83 -2.29 5.90
C LEU A 260 -15.26 -2.81 6.01
N SER A 261 -15.52 -4.03 5.54
CA SER A 261 -16.76 -4.76 5.84
C SER A 261 -16.76 -5.29 7.28
N ASP A 262 -17.93 -5.70 7.80
CA ASP A 262 -17.99 -6.30 9.15
C ASP A 262 -17.20 -7.61 9.23
N GLU A 263 -17.12 -8.37 8.13
CA GLU A 263 -16.33 -9.59 8.01
C GLU A 263 -14.83 -9.27 8.04
N GLN A 264 -14.38 -8.28 7.26
CA GLN A 264 -12.98 -7.86 7.26
C GLN A 264 -12.51 -7.34 8.62
N ILE A 265 -13.37 -6.62 9.35
CA ILE A 265 -13.06 -6.18 10.72
C ILE A 265 -12.96 -7.39 11.64
N HIS A 266 -13.87 -8.36 11.52
CA HIS A 266 -13.85 -9.60 12.30
C HIS A 266 -12.55 -10.40 12.04
N ASP A 267 -12.17 -10.61 10.79
CA ASP A 267 -10.93 -11.30 10.42
C ASP A 267 -9.69 -10.58 10.97
N SER A 268 -9.71 -9.24 10.99
CA SER A 268 -8.65 -8.44 11.62
C SER A 268 -8.55 -8.72 13.11
N PHE A 269 -9.66 -8.90 13.81
CA PHE A 269 -9.65 -9.27 15.23
C PHE A 269 -9.16 -10.71 15.46
N GLU A 270 -9.48 -11.65 14.57
CA GLU A 270 -8.95 -13.02 14.67
C GLU A 270 -7.42 -13.02 14.56
N GLU A 271 -6.87 -12.29 13.59
CA GLU A 271 -5.43 -12.10 13.43
C GLU A 271 -4.81 -11.33 14.61
N LEU A 272 -5.49 -10.30 15.11
CA LEU A 272 -5.05 -9.53 16.28
C LEU A 272 -4.88 -10.41 17.51
N LEU A 273 -5.81 -11.33 17.77
CA LEU A 273 -5.74 -12.24 18.92
C LEU A 273 -4.56 -13.22 18.85
N LEU A 274 -3.97 -13.39 17.66
CA LEU A 274 -2.74 -14.16 17.44
C LEU A 274 -1.48 -13.29 17.49
N SER A 275 -1.61 -11.95 17.50
CA SER A 275 -0.50 -10.99 17.56
C SER A 275 0.29 -11.09 18.86
N ASP A 276 1.57 -10.71 18.81
CA ASP A 276 2.44 -10.61 19.97
C ASP A 276 2.01 -9.51 20.95
N HIS A 277 1.31 -8.47 20.47
CA HIS A 277 0.96 -7.25 21.23
C HIS A 277 -0.48 -6.77 20.97
N PRO A 278 -1.49 -7.61 21.24
CA PRO A 278 -2.85 -7.41 20.75
C PRO A 278 -3.53 -6.15 21.33
N GLN A 279 -3.27 -5.82 22.60
CA GLN A 279 -3.85 -4.62 23.23
C GLN A 279 -3.27 -3.33 22.65
N GLU A 280 -2.00 -3.32 22.24
CA GLU A 280 -1.31 -2.12 21.77
C GLU A 280 -1.74 -1.77 20.35
N ASP A 281 -1.81 -2.78 19.48
CA ASP A 281 -2.37 -2.67 18.14
C ASP A 281 -3.84 -2.20 18.22
N TYR A 282 -4.64 -2.77 19.14
CA TYR A 282 -6.03 -2.36 19.36
C TYR A 282 -6.17 -0.88 19.78
N VAL A 283 -5.33 -0.40 20.69
CA VAL A 283 -5.34 1.00 21.13
C VAL A 283 -5.09 1.95 19.95
N GLN A 284 -4.23 1.58 19.00
CA GLN A 284 -4.03 2.37 17.78
C GLN A 284 -5.30 2.43 16.92
N TRP A 285 -6.06 1.32 16.83
CA TRP A 285 -7.31 1.27 16.07
C TRP A 285 -8.37 2.22 16.65
N ILE A 286 -8.45 2.32 17.97
CA ILE A 286 -9.45 3.13 18.67
C ILE A 286 -9.00 4.55 19.02
N GLN A 287 -7.73 4.91 18.81
CA GLN A 287 -7.13 6.18 19.24
C GLN A 287 -7.94 7.42 18.84
N TYR A 288 -8.62 7.36 17.68
CA TYR A 288 -9.40 8.46 17.12
C TYR A 288 -10.92 8.24 17.13
N CYS A 289 -11.40 7.15 17.76
CA CYS A 289 -12.82 6.83 17.86
C CYS A 289 -13.48 7.64 18.99
N LYS A 290 -14.17 8.74 18.66
CA LYS A 290 -14.72 9.68 19.66
C LYS A 290 -15.95 9.19 20.44
N ASN A 291 -16.66 8.18 19.95
CA ASN A 291 -17.95 7.72 20.51
C ASN A 291 -17.94 6.24 20.91
N LEU A 292 -16.77 5.71 21.25
CA LEU A 292 -16.64 4.30 21.63
C LEU A 292 -17.07 4.12 23.10
N PRO A 293 -17.99 3.18 23.42
CA PRO A 293 -18.31 2.84 24.81
C PRO A 293 -17.07 2.49 25.63
N GLU A 294 -17.03 2.87 26.91
CA GLU A 294 -15.90 2.60 27.81
C GLU A 294 -15.53 1.12 27.87
N SER A 295 -16.52 0.21 27.77
CA SER A 295 -16.27 -1.23 27.73
C SER A 295 -15.43 -1.70 26.54
N PHE A 296 -15.33 -0.90 25.48
CA PHE A 296 -14.55 -1.22 24.28
C PHE A 296 -13.22 -0.46 24.21
N THR A 297 -12.80 0.26 25.26
CA THR A 297 -11.46 0.85 25.30
C THR A 297 -10.38 -0.22 25.53
N GLN A 298 -10.76 -1.35 26.12
CA GLN A 298 -9.89 -2.53 26.30
C GLN A 298 -10.31 -3.66 25.36
N LEU A 299 -9.32 -4.41 24.87
CA LEU A 299 -9.56 -5.59 24.03
C LEU A 299 -10.26 -6.70 24.81
N THR A 300 -10.00 -6.81 26.12
CA THR A 300 -10.66 -7.77 27.04
C THR A 300 -12.18 -7.56 27.10
N GLY A 301 -12.66 -6.33 26.86
CA GLY A 301 -14.08 -6.01 26.81
C GLY A 301 -14.75 -6.29 25.45
N VAL A 302 -13.98 -6.72 24.43
CA VAL A 302 -14.51 -7.09 23.11
C VAL A 302 -14.89 -8.57 23.10
N ASN A 303 -16.19 -8.86 22.92
CA ASN A 303 -16.69 -10.22 22.75
C ASN A 303 -17.13 -10.47 21.30
N LEU A 304 -16.23 -11.02 20.47
CA LEU A 304 -16.50 -11.31 19.05
C LEU A 304 -17.64 -12.32 18.82
N LYS A 305 -18.03 -13.09 19.85
CA LYS A 305 -19.17 -14.02 19.74
C LYS A 305 -20.51 -13.29 19.69
N ASP A 306 -20.59 -12.07 20.23
CA ASP A 306 -21.78 -11.23 20.15
C ASP A 306 -21.77 -10.40 18.87
N LYS A 307 -22.12 -11.05 17.75
CA LYS A 307 -22.14 -10.42 16.42
C LYS A 307 -23.04 -9.19 16.35
N VAL A 308 -24.14 -9.15 17.13
CA VAL A 308 -25.09 -8.03 17.13
C VAL A 308 -24.47 -6.82 17.83
N GLN A 309 -23.83 -7.02 18.98
CA GLN A 309 -23.12 -5.96 19.67
C GLN A 309 -21.96 -5.40 18.84
N CYS A 310 -21.18 -6.28 18.20
CA CYS A 310 -20.07 -5.88 17.34
C CYS A 310 -20.54 -5.06 16.13
N SER A 311 -21.47 -5.58 15.33
CA SER A 311 -21.97 -4.92 14.11
C SER A 311 -22.72 -3.61 14.38
N SER A 312 -23.40 -3.48 15.52
CA SER A 312 -24.19 -2.27 15.82
C SER A 312 -23.41 -1.18 16.57
N LYS A 313 -22.40 -1.52 17.37
CA LYS A 313 -21.72 -0.56 18.26
C LYS A 313 -20.22 -0.41 18.00
N LEU A 314 -19.49 -1.50 17.75
CA LEU A 314 -18.03 -1.49 17.65
C LEU A 314 -17.56 -1.26 16.20
N PHE A 315 -18.03 -2.09 15.28
CA PHE A 315 -17.60 -2.08 13.89
C PHE A 315 -17.90 -0.76 13.16
N PRO A 316 -19.06 -0.09 13.37
CA PRO A 316 -19.30 1.22 12.77
C PRO A 316 -18.29 2.29 13.17
N ALA A 317 -17.74 2.23 14.38
CA ALA A 317 -16.72 3.16 14.86
C ALA A 317 -15.34 2.87 14.24
N LEU A 318 -15.03 1.59 14.03
CA LEU A 318 -13.74 1.11 13.53
C LEU A 318 -13.63 1.10 12.00
N ARG A 319 -14.75 1.06 11.28
CA ARG A 319 -14.84 0.86 9.83
C ARG A 319 -13.94 1.75 8.97
N TRP A 320 -13.70 2.97 9.41
CA TRP A 320 -12.84 3.95 8.73
C TRP A 320 -11.60 4.33 9.54
N SER A 321 -11.27 3.56 10.57
CA SER A 321 -10.02 3.74 11.31
C SER A 321 -8.85 3.40 10.39
N LYS A 322 -8.03 4.41 10.08
CA LYS A 322 -6.85 4.22 9.24
C LYS A 322 -5.93 3.14 9.80
N ALA A 323 -5.70 3.14 11.12
CA ALA A 323 -4.83 2.16 11.77
C ALA A 323 -5.33 0.72 11.64
N LEU A 324 -6.66 0.50 11.72
CA LEU A 324 -7.24 -0.83 11.47
C LEU A 324 -7.14 -1.22 9.98
N ILE A 325 -7.39 -0.27 9.07
CA ILE A 325 -7.26 -0.52 7.63
C ILE A 325 -5.82 -0.85 7.25
N ASP A 326 -4.85 -0.10 7.78
CA ASP A 326 -3.42 -0.37 7.63
C ASP A 326 -3.12 -1.79 8.11
N TYR A 327 -3.54 -2.15 9.33
CA TYR A 327 -3.36 -3.48 9.90
C TYR A 327 -3.93 -4.60 9.02
N TYR A 328 -5.18 -4.46 8.58
CA TYR A 328 -5.83 -5.42 7.68
C TYR A 328 -5.03 -5.60 6.39
N LEU A 329 -4.61 -4.50 5.76
CA LEU A 329 -3.84 -4.55 4.53
C LEU A 329 -2.47 -5.18 4.72
N GLU A 330 -1.75 -4.81 5.78
CA GLU A 330 -0.39 -5.29 6.07
C GLU A 330 -0.33 -6.76 6.46
N ARG A 331 -1.36 -7.28 7.14
CA ARG A 331 -1.37 -8.65 7.69
C ARG A 331 -2.11 -9.64 6.80
N LEU A 332 -3.24 -9.23 6.23
CA LEU A 332 -4.17 -10.16 5.58
C LEU A 332 -4.18 -10.02 4.04
N VAL A 333 -3.92 -8.83 3.50
CA VAL A 333 -4.03 -8.58 2.06
C VAL A 333 -2.68 -8.63 1.35
N PHE A 334 -1.76 -7.71 1.66
CA PHE A 334 -0.51 -7.57 0.91
C PHE A 334 0.40 -8.82 0.98
N PRO A 335 0.58 -9.50 2.13
CA PRO A 335 1.40 -10.71 2.18
C PRO A 335 0.86 -11.85 1.32
N LYS A 336 -0.45 -11.89 1.06
CA LYS A 336 -1.11 -12.90 0.25
C LYS A 336 -1.10 -12.51 -1.23
N GLU A 337 -1.51 -11.30 -1.54
CA GLU A 337 -1.86 -10.88 -2.90
C GLU A 337 -0.70 -10.19 -3.65
N LEU A 338 0.23 -9.51 -2.97
CA LEU A 338 1.35 -8.81 -3.62
C LEU A 338 2.58 -9.71 -3.75
N LYS A 339 2.59 -10.48 -4.83
CA LYS A 339 3.69 -11.36 -5.22
C LYS A 339 4.21 -11.01 -6.60
N GLU A 340 5.52 -11.17 -6.79
CA GLU A 340 6.19 -11.03 -8.09
C GLU A 340 6.83 -12.36 -8.50
N PHE A 341 7.11 -12.51 -9.80
CA PHE A 341 7.91 -13.61 -10.32
C PHE A 341 9.21 -13.08 -10.94
N SER A 342 10.14 -13.99 -11.22
CA SER A 342 11.43 -13.63 -11.82
C SER A 342 11.31 -13.11 -13.25
N SER A 343 10.37 -13.62 -14.04
CA SER A 343 10.28 -13.32 -15.45
C SER A 343 8.84 -13.37 -15.94
N LYS A 344 8.56 -12.71 -17.07
CA LYS A 344 7.24 -12.72 -17.71
C LYS A 344 7.34 -12.84 -19.23
N LEU A 345 6.23 -13.25 -19.83
CA LEU A 345 5.92 -13.11 -21.24
C LEU A 345 4.70 -12.20 -21.40
N SER A 346 4.75 -11.24 -22.33
CA SER A 346 3.69 -10.24 -22.49
C SER A 346 3.10 -10.28 -23.90
N SER A 347 1.79 -10.17 -24.09
CA SER A 347 1.15 -10.16 -25.41
C SER A 347 0.07 -9.09 -25.48
N SER A 348 -0.10 -8.46 -26.64
CA SER A 348 -0.96 -7.29 -26.82
C SER A 348 -1.74 -7.38 -28.13
N GLY A 349 -2.48 -6.32 -28.47
CA GLY A 349 -3.15 -6.18 -29.77
C GLY A 349 -2.22 -6.35 -30.98
N TRP A 350 -0.90 -6.21 -30.82
CA TRP A 350 0.08 -6.48 -31.87
C TRP A 350 0.10 -7.95 -32.33
N GLU A 351 -0.09 -8.91 -31.43
CA GLU A 351 -0.17 -10.33 -31.81
C GLU A 351 -1.47 -10.67 -32.55
N ILE A 352 -2.59 -10.03 -32.19
CA ILE A 352 -3.86 -10.14 -32.89
C ILE A 352 -3.75 -9.56 -34.31
N ALA A 353 -3.08 -8.42 -34.44
CA ALA A 353 -2.85 -7.73 -35.70
C ALA A 353 -1.73 -8.35 -36.56
N ARG A 354 -1.16 -9.49 -36.15
CA ARG A 354 -0.10 -10.17 -36.90
C ARG A 354 -0.55 -10.48 -38.32
N GLU A 355 0.36 -10.27 -39.29
CA GLU A 355 0.10 -10.57 -40.69
C GLU A 355 -0.17 -12.07 -40.91
N LYS A 356 -1.35 -12.39 -41.46
CA LYS A 356 -1.76 -13.75 -41.83
C LYS A 356 -1.81 -13.93 -43.35
N LYS A 357 -1.94 -15.18 -43.81
CA LYS A 357 -2.14 -15.48 -45.23
C LYS A 357 -3.44 -14.89 -45.78
N HIS A 358 -4.48 -14.82 -44.96
CA HIS A 358 -5.75 -14.17 -45.29
C HIS A 358 -5.90 -12.88 -44.46
N PRO A 359 -6.45 -11.80 -45.04
CA PRO A 359 -6.41 -10.47 -44.42
C PRO A 359 -7.37 -10.35 -43.23
N THR A 360 -6.83 -9.92 -42.09
CA THR A 360 -7.62 -9.48 -40.93
C THR A 360 -8.42 -8.22 -41.28
N THR A 361 -9.68 -8.16 -40.86
CA THR A 361 -10.58 -7.01 -41.11
C THR A 361 -11.23 -6.58 -39.80
N GLY A 362 -11.13 -5.30 -39.46
CA GLY A 362 -11.75 -4.73 -38.26
C GLY A 362 -12.81 -3.70 -38.59
N PHE A 363 -13.81 -3.58 -37.72
CA PHE A 363 -14.82 -2.53 -37.72
C PHE A 363 -14.70 -1.73 -36.43
N SER A 364 -14.95 -0.43 -36.49
CA SER A 364 -15.03 0.44 -35.32
C SER A 364 -16.05 1.54 -35.60
N GLY A 365 -16.77 1.97 -34.57
CA GLY A 365 -17.72 3.08 -34.66
C GLY A 365 -17.05 4.42 -34.98
N THR A 366 -15.75 4.58 -34.71
CA THR A 366 -15.02 5.83 -34.95
C THR A 366 -13.60 5.60 -35.50
N ASN A 367 -12.86 6.69 -35.72
CA ASN A 367 -11.51 6.65 -36.29
C ASN A 367 -10.46 7.41 -35.47
N ASP A 368 -10.78 7.78 -34.24
CA ASP A 368 -9.88 8.59 -33.41
C ASP A 368 -8.63 7.80 -32.98
N SER A 369 -8.76 6.47 -32.83
CA SER A 369 -7.68 5.55 -32.45
C SER A 369 -6.75 5.16 -33.59
N LYS A 370 -6.98 5.64 -34.84
CA LYS A 370 -6.22 5.23 -36.04
C LYS A 370 -4.71 5.37 -35.91
N TYR A 371 -4.27 6.34 -35.12
CA TYR A 371 -2.87 6.62 -34.87
C TYR A 371 -2.21 5.60 -33.93
N MET A 372 -2.98 4.80 -33.20
CA MET A 372 -2.48 3.79 -32.26
C MET A 372 -2.63 2.36 -32.78
N LEU A 373 -3.17 2.18 -33.99
CA LEU A 373 -3.25 0.85 -34.58
C LEU A 373 -1.85 0.26 -34.85
N PRO A 374 -1.66 -1.06 -34.66
CA PRO A 374 -0.45 -1.78 -35.08
C PRO A 374 -0.12 -1.52 -36.54
N THR A 375 1.17 -1.44 -36.89
CA THR A 375 1.63 -1.09 -38.25
C THR A 375 1.08 -1.94 -39.39
N PRO A 376 0.75 -3.24 -39.21
CA PRO A 376 0.11 -4.03 -40.28
C PRO A 376 -1.33 -3.60 -40.62
N ILE A 377 -2.02 -2.96 -39.68
CA ILE A 377 -3.41 -2.54 -39.86
C ILE A 377 -3.45 -1.17 -40.51
N LYS A 378 -4.23 -1.05 -41.59
CA LYS A 378 -4.45 0.20 -42.31
C LYS A 378 -5.91 0.56 -42.26
N GLN A 379 -6.20 1.81 -41.91
CA GLN A 379 -7.56 2.31 -41.97
C GLN A 379 -8.03 2.43 -43.42
N CYS A 380 -9.23 1.93 -43.70
CA CYS A 380 -9.91 2.11 -44.97
C CYS A 380 -10.97 3.21 -44.83
N GLU A 381 -10.80 4.32 -45.54
CA GLU A 381 -11.78 5.41 -45.56
C GLU A 381 -12.78 5.19 -46.69
N LEU A 382 -14.03 4.84 -46.34
CA LEU A 382 -15.11 4.71 -47.29
C LEU A 382 -15.71 6.09 -47.60
N ALA A 383 -15.86 6.43 -48.88
CA ALA A 383 -16.36 7.73 -49.31
C ALA A 383 -17.74 8.09 -48.71
N GLU A 384 -18.60 7.07 -48.53
CA GLU A 384 -19.94 7.21 -47.94
C GLU A 384 -19.92 7.57 -46.44
N GLN A 385 -18.80 7.38 -45.74
CA GLN A 385 -18.67 7.57 -44.30
C GLN A 385 -17.78 8.78 -43.91
N LEU A 386 -17.25 9.51 -44.90
CA LEU A 386 -16.38 10.66 -44.66
C LEU A 386 -17.09 11.80 -43.87
N SER A 387 -18.41 11.96 -44.05
CA SER A 387 -19.18 13.02 -43.40
C SER A 387 -19.55 12.71 -41.95
N THR A 388 -19.57 11.44 -41.54
CA THR A 388 -20.21 10.99 -40.30
C THR A 388 -19.62 11.65 -39.04
N ASN A 389 -18.29 11.80 -38.98
CA ASN A 389 -17.63 12.49 -37.87
C ASN A 389 -17.99 13.98 -37.81
N ALA A 390 -18.07 14.64 -38.97
CA ALA A 390 -18.40 16.06 -39.06
C ALA A 390 -19.87 16.30 -38.74
N GLU A 391 -20.75 15.38 -39.13
CA GLU A 391 -22.19 15.43 -38.84
C GLU A 391 -22.48 15.42 -37.34
N VAL A 392 -21.79 14.59 -36.55
CA VAL A 392 -21.99 14.56 -35.09
C VAL A 392 -21.61 15.89 -34.46
N LEU A 393 -20.46 16.46 -34.83
CA LEU A 393 -20.02 17.76 -34.34
C LEU A 393 -20.98 18.88 -34.77
N ASN A 394 -21.47 18.83 -36.01
CA ASN A 394 -22.45 19.79 -36.52
C ASN A 394 -23.78 19.72 -35.75
N CYS A 395 -24.22 18.52 -35.36
CA CYS A 395 -25.39 18.36 -34.48
C CYS A 395 -25.15 18.95 -33.09
N LEU A 396 -23.95 18.77 -32.52
CA LEU A 396 -23.62 19.28 -31.18
C LEU A 396 -23.50 20.80 -31.14
N LEU A 397 -23.01 21.42 -32.22
CA LEU A 397 -22.89 22.87 -32.36
C LEU A 397 -24.22 23.59 -32.64
N GLN A 398 -25.34 22.86 -32.75
CA GLN A 398 -26.65 23.49 -32.91
C GLN A 398 -27.05 24.29 -31.66
N PRO A 399 -27.79 25.41 -31.81
CA PRO A 399 -28.07 26.36 -30.72
C PRO A 399 -28.96 25.82 -29.60
N GLU A 400 -29.69 24.72 -29.82
CA GLU A 400 -30.45 24.03 -28.78
C GLU A 400 -29.58 23.33 -27.73
N ASN A 401 -28.28 23.11 -28.02
CA ASN A 401 -27.34 22.53 -27.09
C ASN A 401 -26.59 23.62 -26.33
N SER A 402 -26.28 23.36 -25.07
CA SER A 402 -25.66 24.36 -24.20
C SER A 402 -24.65 23.74 -23.22
N PHE A 403 -23.79 24.58 -22.66
CA PHE A 403 -23.03 24.26 -21.45
C PHE A 403 -23.73 24.90 -20.24
N ASP A 404 -23.84 24.19 -19.12
CA ASP A 404 -24.44 24.77 -17.92
C ASP A 404 -23.50 25.79 -17.27
N THR A 405 -23.89 27.06 -17.31
CA THR A 405 -23.19 28.18 -16.68
C THR A 405 -23.93 28.74 -15.47
N GLU A 406 -25.07 28.18 -15.09
CA GLU A 406 -25.92 28.75 -14.03
C GLU A 406 -25.81 27.98 -12.71
N TYR A 407 -25.88 26.66 -12.78
CA TYR A 407 -25.94 25.81 -11.60
C TYR A 407 -24.55 25.31 -11.20
N THR A 408 -23.77 24.81 -12.16
CA THR A 408 -22.48 24.16 -11.89
C THR A 408 -21.40 25.14 -11.42
N LEU A 409 -21.53 26.44 -11.71
CA LEU A 409 -20.63 27.47 -11.17
C LEU A 409 -20.72 27.66 -9.65
N LYS A 410 -21.84 27.25 -9.04
CA LYS A 410 -22.11 27.44 -7.62
C LYS A 410 -21.71 26.22 -6.78
N LEU A 411 -21.22 25.16 -7.43
CA LEU A 411 -20.93 23.87 -6.81
C LEU A 411 -19.42 23.70 -6.62
N GLU A 412 -19.01 23.32 -5.41
CA GLU A 412 -17.64 22.88 -5.15
C GLU A 412 -17.40 21.47 -5.72
N THR A 413 -18.42 20.60 -5.67
CA THR A 413 -18.39 19.23 -6.20
C THR A 413 -19.68 18.92 -6.94
N LEU A 414 -19.59 18.14 -8.02
CA LEU A 414 -20.74 17.71 -8.83
C LEU A 414 -21.10 16.28 -8.45
N ASP A 415 -21.77 16.11 -7.30
CA ASP A 415 -22.24 14.81 -6.82
C ASP A 415 -23.64 14.46 -7.37
N ALA A 416 -24.14 13.26 -7.02
CA ALA A 416 -25.44 12.79 -7.48
C ALA A 416 -26.57 13.73 -7.07
N LYS A 417 -26.57 14.18 -5.82
CA LYS A 417 -27.58 15.12 -5.32
C LYS A 417 -27.58 16.42 -6.11
N ALA A 418 -26.41 17.01 -6.34
CA ALA A 418 -26.29 18.25 -7.10
C ALA A 418 -26.73 18.08 -8.55
N LEU A 419 -26.39 16.97 -9.22
CA LEU A 419 -26.85 16.69 -10.59
C LEU A 419 -28.36 16.50 -10.67
N LEU A 420 -28.98 15.82 -9.71
CA LEU A 420 -30.43 15.66 -9.65
C LEU A 420 -31.13 17.00 -9.39
N ASP A 421 -30.58 17.84 -8.50
CA ASP A 421 -31.07 19.19 -8.26
C ASP A 421 -30.98 20.05 -9.55
N ILE A 422 -29.92 19.91 -10.35
CA ILE A 422 -29.82 20.57 -11.66
C ILE A 422 -30.92 20.07 -12.61
N ALA A 423 -31.08 18.75 -12.70
CA ALA A 423 -32.01 18.11 -13.64
C ALA A 423 -33.47 18.56 -13.42
N ILE A 424 -33.90 18.71 -12.17
CA ILE A 424 -35.28 19.10 -11.83
C ILE A 424 -35.55 20.60 -11.98
N ASN A 425 -34.52 21.45 -11.93
CA ASN A 425 -34.68 22.90 -12.00
C ASN A 425 -34.46 23.48 -13.41
N MET A 426 -33.86 22.71 -14.32
CA MET A 426 -33.61 23.16 -15.70
C MET A 426 -34.88 23.25 -16.55
N VAL A 427 -34.93 24.28 -17.39
CA VAL A 427 -35.97 24.49 -18.39
C VAL A 427 -35.31 24.57 -19.78
N PRO A 428 -35.80 23.83 -20.80
CA PRO A 428 -36.77 22.72 -20.73
C PRO A 428 -36.29 21.53 -19.89
N SER A 429 -37.25 20.71 -19.43
CA SER A 429 -37.07 19.59 -18.49
C SER A 429 -36.08 18.54 -18.99
N ILE A 430 -35.30 17.97 -18.07
CA ILE A 430 -34.33 16.92 -18.36
C ILE A 430 -34.99 15.55 -18.19
N CYS A 431 -34.99 14.75 -19.25
CA CYS A 431 -35.55 13.39 -19.23
C CYS A 431 -34.48 12.30 -19.28
N VAL A 432 -33.23 12.68 -19.58
CA VAL A 432 -32.12 11.73 -19.75
C VAL A 432 -30.89 12.22 -18.98
N LEU A 433 -30.25 11.32 -18.23
CA LEU A 433 -28.93 11.51 -17.64
C LEU A 433 -27.94 10.57 -18.32
N LEU A 434 -26.93 11.14 -18.98
CA LEU A 434 -25.83 10.43 -19.60
C LEU A 434 -24.55 10.71 -18.79
N ASP A 435 -24.15 9.77 -17.94
CA ASP A 435 -22.97 9.93 -17.09
C ASP A 435 -21.66 9.50 -17.78
N VAL A 436 -21.31 10.19 -18.86
CA VAL A 436 -20.10 9.90 -19.64
C VAL A 436 -18.83 10.28 -18.88
N GLY A 437 -18.92 11.30 -18.02
CA GLY A 437 -17.83 11.82 -17.21
C GLY A 437 -17.58 11.04 -15.91
N ALA A 438 -18.39 10.01 -15.63
CA ALA A 438 -18.33 9.21 -14.40
C ALA A 438 -18.36 10.09 -13.14
N GLN A 439 -19.35 10.97 -13.06
CA GLN A 439 -19.57 11.86 -11.91
C GLN A 439 -20.49 11.22 -10.86
N LEU A 440 -21.33 10.26 -11.27
CA LEU A 440 -22.25 9.55 -10.40
C LEU A 440 -21.60 8.24 -9.89
N LEU A 441 -21.09 8.28 -8.66
CA LEU A 441 -20.35 7.16 -8.04
C LEU A 441 -21.21 6.24 -7.14
N GLU A 442 -22.49 6.54 -7.06
CA GLU A 442 -23.49 5.80 -6.27
C GLU A 442 -24.06 4.63 -7.07
N ASP A 443 -24.84 3.78 -6.40
CA ASP A 443 -25.52 2.67 -7.07
C ASP A 443 -26.59 3.18 -8.05
N ASN A 444 -26.66 2.57 -9.24
CA ASN A 444 -27.57 3.03 -10.30
C ASN A 444 -29.04 2.98 -9.87
N GLU A 445 -29.44 1.97 -9.08
CA GLU A 445 -30.81 1.84 -8.59
C GLU A 445 -31.12 2.96 -7.60
N LYS A 446 -30.15 3.33 -6.76
CA LYS A 446 -30.32 4.43 -5.81
C LYS A 446 -30.50 5.77 -6.54
N ILE A 447 -29.66 6.07 -7.53
CA ILE A 447 -29.78 7.29 -8.34
C ILE A 447 -31.13 7.34 -9.06
N ALA A 448 -31.54 6.21 -9.66
CA ALA A 448 -32.80 6.09 -10.35
C ALA A 448 -34.00 6.33 -9.39
N THR A 449 -33.95 5.72 -8.20
CA THR A 449 -34.96 5.88 -7.15
C THR A 449 -35.08 7.33 -6.69
N ASP A 450 -33.95 7.95 -6.37
CA ASP A 450 -33.90 9.34 -5.90
C ASP A 450 -34.38 10.31 -6.99
N TRP A 451 -33.97 10.11 -8.25
CA TRP A 451 -34.39 10.97 -9.36
C TRP A 451 -35.90 10.86 -9.62
N LEU A 452 -36.43 9.64 -9.70
CA LEU A 452 -37.87 9.45 -9.89
C LEU A 452 -38.64 10.10 -8.74
N GLY A 453 -38.19 9.94 -7.49
CA GLY A 453 -38.81 10.53 -6.30
C GLY A 453 -38.90 12.07 -6.31
N LEU A 454 -37.99 12.75 -7.01
CA LEU A 454 -37.96 14.22 -7.09
C LEU A 454 -38.86 14.81 -8.19
N VAL A 455 -39.24 14.01 -9.20
CA VAL A 455 -40.04 14.45 -10.36
C VAL A 455 -41.53 14.23 -10.10
N SER A 456 -42.42 15.07 -10.68
CA SER A 456 -43.87 14.88 -10.59
C SER A 456 -44.34 13.61 -11.29
N ALA A 457 -45.43 13.01 -10.81
CA ALA A 457 -46.06 11.87 -11.48
C ALA A 457 -46.59 12.24 -12.88
N ASP A 458 -46.97 13.50 -13.10
CA ASP A 458 -47.44 13.96 -14.42
C ASP A 458 -46.33 13.97 -15.46
N ASP A 459 -45.08 14.20 -15.02
CA ASP A 459 -43.91 14.30 -15.90
C ASP A 459 -43.26 12.93 -16.14
N ALA A 460 -43.20 12.05 -15.14
CA ALA A 460 -42.62 10.71 -15.28
C ALA A 460 -43.25 9.67 -14.33
N GLN A 461 -43.46 8.46 -14.85
CA GLN A 461 -44.05 7.32 -14.13
C GLN A 461 -43.04 6.23 -13.78
N ALA A 462 -41.90 6.21 -14.46
CA ALA A 462 -40.85 5.25 -14.24
C ALA A 462 -39.49 5.80 -14.64
N VAL A 463 -38.44 5.09 -14.26
CA VAL A 463 -37.05 5.38 -14.65
C VAL A 463 -36.41 4.11 -15.20
N ILE A 464 -35.72 4.26 -16.33
CA ILE A 464 -34.94 3.20 -16.98
C ILE A 464 -33.48 3.38 -16.57
N PHE A 465 -32.85 2.30 -16.10
CA PHE A 465 -31.45 2.29 -15.70
C PHE A 465 -30.85 0.88 -15.88
N PHE A 466 -29.53 0.76 -15.75
CA PHE A 466 -28.83 -0.52 -15.80
C PHE A 466 -28.69 -1.16 -14.42
N HIS A 467 -29.03 -2.45 -14.32
CA HIS A 467 -28.81 -3.29 -13.16
C HIS A 467 -28.31 -4.66 -13.65
N ASP A 468 -27.19 -5.15 -13.10
CA ASP A 468 -26.55 -6.42 -13.51
C ASP A 468 -26.31 -6.54 -15.03
N ASN A 469 -25.81 -5.47 -15.67
CA ASN A 469 -25.58 -5.36 -17.13
C ASN A 469 -26.84 -5.43 -18.03
N ASP A 470 -28.03 -5.46 -17.44
CA ASP A 470 -29.31 -5.46 -18.16
C ASP A 470 -30.11 -4.17 -17.90
N LEU A 471 -30.98 -3.81 -18.84
CA LEU A 471 -31.89 -2.67 -18.68
C LEU A 471 -33.08 -3.03 -17.81
N PHE A 472 -33.27 -2.28 -16.73
CA PHE A 472 -34.39 -2.39 -15.82
C PHE A 472 -35.24 -1.11 -15.81
N VAL A 473 -36.48 -1.28 -15.37
CA VAL A 473 -37.44 -0.20 -15.11
C VAL A 473 -37.80 -0.24 -13.64
N LEU A 474 -37.74 0.91 -12.97
CA LEU A 474 -38.31 1.13 -11.64
C LEU A 474 -39.50 2.08 -11.77
N ASN A 475 -40.67 1.64 -11.29
CA ASN A 475 -41.89 2.46 -11.30
C ASN A 475 -42.15 3.16 -9.94
N ARG A 476 -43.18 4.01 -9.88
CA ARG A 476 -43.58 4.73 -8.65
C ARG A 476 -44.01 3.83 -7.48
N ASP A 477 -44.40 2.60 -7.75
CA ASP A 477 -44.80 1.62 -6.72
C ASP A 477 -43.57 0.90 -6.11
N GLY A 478 -42.36 1.22 -6.58
CA GLY A 478 -41.11 0.55 -6.16
C GLY A 478 -40.90 -0.81 -6.84
N MET A 479 -41.69 -1.15 -7.87
CA MET A 479 -41.53 -2.39 -8.61
C MET A 479 -40.39 -2.25 -9.62
N LYS A 480 -39.42 -3.16 -9.53
CA LYS A 480 -38.26 -3.30 -10.43
C LYS A 480 -38.45 -4.51 -11.35
N GLU A 481 -38.40 -4.31 -12.66
CA GLU A 481 -38.53 -5.38 -13.66
C GLU A 481 -37.65 -5.12 -14.91
N PRO A 482 -37.23 -6.15 -15.67
CA PRO A 482 -36.49 -5.95 -16.91
C PRO A 482 -37.31 -5.18 -17.95
N LEU A 483 -36.67 -4.22 -18.64
CA LEU A 483 -37.34 -3.34 -19.60
C LEU A 483 -38.10 -4.12 -20.68
N LEU A 484 -37.50 -5.19 -21.21
CA LEU A 484 -38.06 -6.00 -22.30
C LEU A 484 -39.46 -6.57 -22.00
N VAL A 485 -39.77 -6.84 -20.73
CA VAL A 485 -41.07 -7.40 -20.30
C VAL A 485 -42.00 -6.36 -19.69
N SER A 486 -41.49 -5.17 -19.37
CA SER A 486 -42.25 -4.08 -18.79
C SER A 486 -43.19 -3.42 -19.81
N PRO A 487 -44.41 -3.00 -19.42
CA PRO A 487 -45.27 -2.18 -20.29
C PRO A 487 -44.60 -0.86 -20.70
N PHE A 488 -43.64 -0.37 -19.91
CA PHE A 488 -42.89 0.86 -20.19
C PHE A 488 -41.96 0.76 -21.41
N ALA A 489 -41.63 -0.45 -21.91
CA ALA A 489 -40.91 -0.58 -23.19
C ALA A 489 -41.67 0.05 -24.38
N LYS A 490 -43.00 0.18 -24.27
CA LYS A 490 -43.85 0.84 -25.29
C LYS A 490 -44.28 2.26 -24.89
N GLN A 491 -43.90 2.72 -23.70
CA GLN A 491 -44.27 4.03 -23.14
C GLN A 491 -43.02 4.78 -22.66
N ILE A 492 -41.96 4.77 -23.48
CA ILE A 492 -40.69 5.42 -23.14
C ILE A 492 -40.88 6.91 -22.89
N ASP A 493 -41.88 7.54 -23.52
CA ASP A 493 -42.33 8.93 -23.33
C ASP A 493 -42.79 9.27 -21.91
N ARG A 494 -43.03 8.27 -21.06
CA ARG A 494 -43.38 8.45 -19.64
C ARG A 494 -42.24 8.06 -18.70
N CYS A 495 -41.04 7.82 -19.24
CA CYS A 495 -39.89 7.34 -18.50
C CYS A 495 -38.74 8.34 -18.51
N LEU A 496 -38.11 8.50 -17.34
CA LEU A 496 -36.75 9.03 -17.23
C LEU A 496 -35.75 7.95 -17.66
N VAL A 497 -34.57 8.35 -18.12
CA VAL A 497 -33.52 7.41 -18.56
C VAL A 497 -32.19 7.80 -17.95
N TYR A 498 -31.59 6.92 -17.17
CA TYR A 498 -30.25 7.08 -16.62
C TYR A 498 -29.31 6.02 -17.21
N LEU A 499 -28.22 6.48 -17.86
CA LEU A 499 -27.15 5.62 -18.39
C LEU A 499 -25.82 6.03 -17.75
N ASP A 500 -25.15 5.07 -17.12
CA ASP A 500 -23.83 5.24 -16.51
C ASP A 500 -22.69 5.09 -17.54
N GLU A 501 -21.45 5.42 -17.14
CA GLU A 501 -20.27 5.39 -18.01
C GLU A 501 -20.09 4.04 -18.72
N ALA A 502 -20.28 2.93 -17.99
CA ALA A 502 -20.02 1.57 -18.46
C ALA A 502 -21.05 1.10 -19.51
N HIS A 503 -22.32 1.49 -19.37
CA HIS A 503 -23.41 0.99 -20.20
C HIS A 503 -23.91 2.00 -21.26
N ILE A 504 -23.23 3.14 -21.42
CA ILE A 504 -23.51 4.08 -22.52
C ILE A 504 -23.17 3.49 -23.90
N ARG A 505 -22.15 2.61 -23.99
CA ARG A 505 -21.80 1.90 -25.23
C ARG A 505 -22.72 0.67 -25.42
N GLY A 506 -22.98 0.28 -26.67
CA GLY A 506 -23.83 -0.89 -27.00
C GLY A 506 -25.34 -0.72 -26.77
N THR A 507 -25.80 0.25 -25.98
CA THR A 507 -27.23 0.46 -25.69
C THR A 507 -27.97 1.19 -26.79
N ASP A 508 -29.14 0.68 -27.21
CA ASP A 508 -30.03 1.30 -28.18
C ASP A 508 -31.45 1.47 -27.61
N LEU A 509 -31.82 2.72 -27.27
CA LEU A 509 -33.15 3.09 -26.79
C LEU A 509 -33.81 4.04 -27.80
N LYS A 510 -35.07 3.78 -28.12
CA LYS A 510 -35.88 4.66 -29.00
C LYS A 510 -36.46 5.81 -28.19
N LEU A 511 -35.61 6.79 -27.88
CA LEU A 511 -35.97 7.97 -27.10
C LEU A 511 -36.89 8.92 -27.89
N PRO A 512 -37.91 9.54 -27.26
CA PRO A 512 -38.78 10.54 -27.86
C PRO A 512 -38.04 11.76 -28.41
N ALA A 513 -38.68 12.44 -29.36
CA ALA A 513 -38.04 13.50 -30.15
C ALA A 513 -37.75 14.79 -29.36
N ASP A 514 -38.47 15.01 -28.27
CA ASP A 514 -38.46 16.17 -27.39
C ASP A 514 -37.55 15.98 -26.16
N TYR A 515 -36.87 14.84 -26.07
CA TYR A 515 -36.00 14.54 -24.94
C TYR A 515 -34.75 15.40 -24.93
N ARG A 516 -34.48 16.01 -23.77
CA ARG A 516 -33.24 16.70 -23.45
C ARG A 516 -32.43 15.90 -22.44
N ALA A 517 -31.13 15.79 -22.69
CA ALA A 517 -30.21 15.08 -21.81
C ALA A 517 -29.23 16.01 -21.10
N ILE A 518 -28.95 15.74 -19.82
CA ILE A 518 -27.70 16.16 -19.19
C ILE A 518 -26.61 15.17 -19.61
N VAL A 519 -25.48 15.71 -20.08
CA VAL A 519 -24.27 14.94 -20.39
C VAL A 519 -23.20 15.38 -19.41
N THR A 520 -22.76 14.48 -18.52
CA THR A 520 -21.71 14.79 -17.56
C THR A 520 -20.34 14.79 -18.26
N LEU A 521 -19.48 15.72 -17.87
CA LEU A 521 -18.11 15.81 -18.36
C LEU A 521 -17.12 15.36 -17.27
N GLY A 522 -16.10 14.62 -17.67
CA GLY A 522 -15.00 14.16 -16.81
C GLY A 522 -13.65 14.58 -17.38
N PRO A 523 -12.61 14.77 -16.55
CA PRO A 523 -11.36 15.43 -16.93
C PRO A 523 -10.62 14.81 -18.14
N ASP A 524 -10.75 13.51 -18.34
CA ASP A 524 -10.08 12.77 -19.42
C ASP A 524 -11.06 12.35 -20.54
N LEU A 525 -12.24 12.99 -20.59
CA LEU A 525 -13.25 12.70 -21.62
C LEU A 525 -12.72 13.11 -22.99
N ASN A 526 -12.66 12.15 -23.90
CA ASN A 526 -12.20 12.36 -25.27
C ASN A 526 -13.41 12.60 -26.21
N LYS A 527 -13.13 13.05 -27.44
CA LYS A 527 -14.16 13.36 -28.44
C LYS A 527 -14.99 12.12 -28.76
N ASP A 528 -14.34 10.98 -28.97
CA ASP A 528 -15.00 9.72 -29.31
C ASP A 528 -16.10 9.36 -28.32
N ARG A 529 -15.75 9.24 -27.04
CA ARG A 529 -16.68 8.85 -25.98
C ARG A 529 -17.81 9.86 -25.81
N LEU A 530 -17.51 11.16 -25.89
CA LEU A 530 -18.53 12.22 -25.89
C LEU A 530 -19.50 12.05 -27.06
N ALA A 531 -18.99 11.90 -28.28
CA ALA A 531 -19.78 11.76 -29.49
C ALA A 531 -20.66 10.50 -29.47
N GLN A 532 -20.09 9.36 -29.07
CA GLN A 532 -20.80 8.09 -28.95
C GLN A 532 -21.94 8.13 -27.92
N ALA A 533 -21.72 8.84 -26.80
CA ALA A 533 -22.73 9.05 -25.78
C ALA A 533 -23.86 9.96 -26.26
N CYS A 534 -23.53 11.13 -26.83
CA CYS A 534 -24.53 12.04 -27.37
C CYS A 534 -25.34 11.39 -28.49
N LYS A 535 -24.74 10.49 -29.30
CA LYS A 535 -25.45 9.73 -30.34
C LYS A 535 -26.40 8.65 -29.81
N ARG A 536 -26.48 8.40 -28.49
CA ARG A 536 -27.62 7.66 -27.91
C ARG A 536 -28.95 8.40 -28.13
N LEU A 537 -28.89 9.72 -28.22
CA LEU A 537 -29.98 10.54 -28.76
C LEU A 537 -29.94 10.45 -30.29
N ARG A 538 -30.58 9.41 -30.84
CA ARG A 538 -30.59 9.14 -32.29
C ARG A 538 -31.19 10.29 -33.13
N ARG A 539 -31.96 11.18 -32.53
CA ARG A 539 -32.55 12.39 -33.14
C ARG A 539 -31.88 13.69 -32.67
N LEU A 540 -30.63 13.63 -32.22
CA LEU A 540 -29.84 14.81 -31.87
C LEU A 540 -29.70 15.76 -33.08
N GLY A 541 -30.01 17.05 -32.88
CA GLY A 541 -30.10 18.04 -33.97
C GLY A 541 -31.36 17.88 -34.84
N SER A 542 -32.34 17.10 -34.38
CA SER A 542 -33.63 16.86 -35.03
C SER A 542 -34.74 16.67 -33.97
N GLY A 543 -34.72 17.57 -32.98
CA GLY A 543 -35.63 17.63 -31.83
C GLY A 543 -34.91 17.42 -30.50
N GLN A 544 -34.11 16.35 -30.39
CA GLN A 544 -33.38 16.04 -29.16
C GLN A 544 -32.18 16.97 -28.99
N SER A 545 -31.89 17.34 -27.74
CA SER A 545 -30.80 18.26 -27.39
C SER A 545 -30.05 17.81 -26.13
N VAL A 546 -28.89 18.41 -25.90
CA VAL A 546 -28.03 18.13 -24.74
C VAL A 546 -27.67 19.40 -23.98
N VAL A 547 -27.43 19.24 -22.68
CA VAL A 547 -26.75 20.24 -21.86
C VAL A 547 -25.57 19.58 -21.16
N PHE A 548 -24.38 20.18 -21.33
CA PHE A 548 -23.17 19.68 -20.70
C PHE A 548 -23.02 20.20 -19.28
N CYS A 549 -22.73 19.31 -18.33
CA CYS A 549 -22.47 19.65 -16.94
C CYS A 549 -21.08 19.11 -16.54
N GLY A 550 -20.19 19.97 -16.05
CA GLY A 550 -18.82 19.58 -15.69
C GLY A 550 -18.40 20.18 -14.35
N PRO A 551 -17.76 19.41 -13.45
CA PRO A 551 -17.29 19.92 -12.17
C PRO A 551 -16.23 21.03 -12.36
N LEU A 552 -15.89 21.72 -11.28
CA LEU A 552 -14.90 22.80 -11.30
C LEU A 552 -13.58 22.41 -11.98
N GLU A 553 -13.09 21.18 -11.76
CA GLU A 553 -11.90 20.63 -12.42
C GLU A 553 -12.00 20.69 -13.95
N VAL A 554 -13.16 20.30 -14.51
CA VAL A 554 -13.38 20.27 -15.95
C VAL A 554 -13.54 21.68 -16.50
N GLN A 555 -14.25 22.57 -15.78
CA GLN A 555 -14.39 23.97 -16.16
C GLN A 555 -13.03 24.66 -16.28
N LEU A 556 -12.15 24.47 -15.29
CA LEU A 556 -10.79 25.01 -15.30
C LEU A 556 -9.99 24.51 -16.51
N LYS A 557 -10.07 23.22 -16.83
CA LYS A 557 -9.40 22.62 -17.99
C LYS A 557 -9.94 23.15 -19.33
N ILE A 558 -11.25 23.37 -19.43
CA ILE A 558 -11.86 23.97 -20.62
C ILE A 558 -11.41 25.42 -20.79
N LEU A 559 -11.37 26.21 -19.71
CA LEU A 559 -10.88 27.59 -19.71
C LEU A 559 -9.41 27.68 -20.12
N GLU A 560 -8.56 26.84 -19.54
CA GLU A 560 -7.15 26.74 -19.90
C GLU A 560 -6.96 26.40 -21.39
N CYS A 561 -7.73 25.45 -21.90
CA CYS A 561 -7.66 25.01 -23.30
C CYS A 561 -8.17 26.09 -24.27
N SER A 562 -9.28 26.76 -23.94
CA SER A 562 -9.90 27.81 -24.77
C SER A 562 -9.22 29.18 -24.67
N GLY A 563 -8.40 29.40 -23.64
CA GLY A 563 -7.81 30.71 -23.32
C GLY A 563 -8.81 31.72 -22.73
N LYS A 564 -9.99 31.26 -22.30
CA LYS A 564 -11.01 32.08 -21.62
C LYS A 564 -10.71 32.18 -20.13
N ASN A 565 -11.11 33.29 -19.48
CA ASN A 565 -10.84 33.53 -18.05
C ASN A 565 -12.09 33.42 -17.15
N ASP A 566 -13.30 33.32 -17.74
CA ASP A 566 -14.57 33.26 -17.00
C ASP A 566 -15.38 32.06 -17.48
N ALA A 567 -15.73 31.18 -16.54
CA ALA A 567 -16.52 29.98 -16.80
C ALA A 567 -17.92 30.28 -17.34
N ARG A 568 -18.44 31.49 -17.16
CA ARG A 568 -19.71 31.95 -17.76
C ARG A 568 -19.65 32.13 -19.28
N LEU A 569 -18.44 32.18 -19.85
CA LEU A 569 -18.20 32.34 -21.27
C LEU A 569 -17.94 31.01 -21.98
N ILE A 570 -18.04 29.88 -21.26
CA ILE A 570 -17.88 28.55 -21.83
C ILE A 570 -19.10 28.24 -22.71
N GLU A 571 -18.81 27.85 -23.94
CA GLU A 571 -19.77 27.43 -24.95
C GLU A 571 -19.51 25.98 -25.36
N VAL A 572 -20.43 25.40 -26.13
CA VAL A 572 -20.28 24.02 -26.63
C VAL A 572 -19.03 23.86 -27.49
N GLU A 573 -18.62 24.90 -28.22
CA GLU A 573 -17.39 24.89 -29.01
C GLU A 573 -16.15 24.66 -28.16
N ASP A 574 -16.07 25.24 -26.95
CA ASP A 574 -14.92 25.06 -26.06
C ASP A 574 -14.86 23.64 -25.51
N VAL A 575 -16.02 23.05 -25.19
CA VAL A 575 -16.13 21.65 -24.76
C VAL A 575 -15.62 20.71 -25.86
N LEU A 576 -16.03 20.96 -27.11
CA LEU A 576 -15.58 20.17 -28.25
C LEU A 576 -14.08 20.35 -28.51
N PHE A 577 -13.57 21.58 -28.46
CA PHE A 577 -12.15 21.85 -28.62
C PHE A 577 -11.32 21.14 -27.55
N TRP A 578 -11.75 21.21 -26.29
CA TRP A 578 -11.11 20.54 -25.16
C TRP A 578 -11.15 19.01 -25.28
N THR A 579 -12.27 18.40 -25.66
CA THR A 579 -12.34 16.94 -25.84
C THR A 579 -11.51 16.45 -27.03
N ILE A 580 -11.35 17.25 -28.09
CA ILE A 580 -10.42 16.99 -29.20
C ILE A 580 -8.97 17.06 -28.69
N HIS A 581 -8.64 18.09 -27.90
CA HIS A 581 -7.32 18.21 -27.27
C HIS A 581 -7.01 17.00 -26.37
N ASN A 582 -7.97 16.55 -25.56
CA ASN A 582 -7.84 15.33 -24.77
C ASN A 582 -7.62 14.08 -25.63
N SER A 583 -8.23 13.99 -26.81
CA SER A 583 -8.04 12.86 -27.74
C SER A 583 -6.61 12.83 -28.28
N TRP A 584 -6.05 14.01 -28.58
CA TRP A 584 -4.66 14.15 -28.98
C TRP A 584 -3.71 13.76 -27.85
N GLU A 585 -3.91 14.30 -26.64
CA GLU A 585 -3.08 13.99 -25.48
C GLU A 585 -3.16 12.51 -25.10
N PHE A 586 -4.34 11.90 -25.17
CA PHE A 586 -4.51 10.46 -24.98
C PHE A 586 -3.69 9.64 -25.97
N THR A 587 -3.75 10.00 -27.26
CA THR A 587 -2.99 9.33 -28.32
C THR A 587 -1.49 9.48 -28.09
N LYS A 588 -1.03 10.69 -27.79
CA LYS A 588 0.37 11.01 -27.54
C LYS A 588 0.93 10.23 -26.34
N LYS A 589 0.17 10.15 -25.24
CA LYS A 589 0.55 9.38 -24.04
C LYS A 589 0.59 7.87 -24.27
N GLY A 590 -0.24 7.35 -25.19
CA GLY A 590 -0.23 5.92 -25.54
C GLY A 590 0.93 5.50 -26.46
N MET A 591 1.58 6.44 -27.16
CA MET A 591 2.62 6.13 -28.15
C MET A 591 3.88 5.44 -27.61
N PRO A 592 4.41 5.73 -26.40
CA PRO A 592 5.54 5.00 -25.86
C PRO A 592 5.20 3.52 -25.61
N LEU A 593 4.04 3.25 -25.01
CA LEU A 593 3.56 1.88 -24.77
C LEU A 593 3.31 1.13 -26.09
N TRP A 594 2.65 1.78 -27.05
CA TRP A 594 2.47 1.28 -28.43
C TRP A 594 3.81 0.83 -29.05
N ALA A 595 4.85 1.65 -28.90
CA ALA A 595 6.17 1.38 -29.45
C ALA A 595 6.86 0.22 -28.72
N THR A 596 6.81 0.18 -27.40
CA THR A 596 7.35 -0.92 -26.58
C THR A 596 6.72 -2.25 -26.97
N GLN A 597 5.39 -2.31 -27.03
CA GLN A 597 4.64 -3.50 -27.46
C GLN A 597 4.99 -3.93 -28.89
N GLY A 598 5.07 -2.99 -29.84
CA GLY A 598 5.46 -3.30 -31.22
C GLY A 598 6.89 -3.81 -31.34
N MET A 599 7.83 -3.25 -30.57
CA MET A 599 9.21 -3.73 -30.52
C MET A 599 9.30 -5.14 -29.92
N ARG A 600 8.53 -5.44 -28.86
CA ARG A 600 8.42 -6.79 -28.28
C ARG A 600 7.89 -7.78 -29.32
N HIS A 601 6.80 -7.43 -30.00
CA HIS A 601 6.17 -8.26 -31.04
C HIS A 601 7.17 -8.69 -32.11
N TYR A 602 7.86 -7.73 -32.75
CA TYR A 602 8.79 -8.03 -33.83
C TYR A 602 10.03 -8.81 -33.38
N ARG A 603 10.49 -8.59 -32.13
CA ARG A 603 11.55 -9.42 -31.53
C ARG A 603 11.12 -10.86 -31.35
N ARG A 604 9.94 -11.08 -30.77
CA ARG A 604 9.37 -12.43 -30.58
C ARG A 604 9.17 -13.12 -31.92
N ARG A 605 8.59 -12.42 -32.90
CA ARG A 605 8.40 -12.91 -34.27
C ARG A 605 9.71 -13.37 -34.89
N ALA A 606 10.75 -12.55 -34.83
CA ALA A 606 12.07 -12.92 -35.34
C ALA A 606 12.67 -14.15 -34.62
N ALA A 607 12.52 -14.23 -33.29
CA ALA A 607 13.01 -15.36 -32.51
C ALA A 607 12.28 -16.69 -32.82
N CYS A 608 10.97 -16.63 -33.09
CA CYS A 608 10.15 -17.82 -33.34
C CYS A 608 10.18 -18.27 -34.82
N ASP A 609 10.21 -17.33 -35.76
CA ASP A 609 10.09 -17.60 -37.20
C ASP A 609 11.41 -18.10 -37.84
N LEU A 610 12.58 -17.91 -37.20
CA LEU A 610 13.89 -18.34 -37.71
C LEU A 610 14.14 -19.86 -37.67
N SER A 611 13.27 -20.66 -37.04
CA SER A 611 13.59 -22.05 -36.72
C SER A 611 13.31 -23.09 -37.81
N GLY A 612 12.36 -22.83 -38.74
CA GLY A 612 12.02 -23.71 -39.87
C GLY A 612 11.50 -25.13 -39.52
N ALA A 613 11.71 -25.60 -38.29
CA ALA A 613 11.18 -26.78 -37.62
C ALA A 613 11.15 -26.46 -36.11
N ILE A 614 10.11 -26.92 -35.41
CA ILE A 614 9.70 -26.55 -34.02
C ILE A 614 10.80 -25.79 -33.23
N PRO A 615 10.59 -24.49 -32.96
CA PRO A 615 11.65 -23.63 -32.47
C PRO A 615 12.18 -24.10 -31.12
N ARG A 616 13.50 -24.20 -30.99
CA ARG A 616 14.16 -23.88 -29.71
C ARG A 616 13.94 -22.38 -29.49
N ILE A 617 12.90 -22.03 -28.73
CA ILE A 617 12.62 -20.65 -28.38
C ILE A 617 13.75 -20.18 -27.45
N PRO A 618 14.45 -19.08 -27.76
CA PRO A 618 15.53 -18.61 -26.92
C PRO A 618 15.00 -18.00 -25.62
N ILE A 619 15.66 -18.29 -24.49
CA ILE A 619 15.38 -17.70 -23.16
C ILE A 619 15.33 -16.17 -23.21
N GLY A 620 16.04 -15.52 -24.14
CA GLY A 620 16.04 -14.05 -24.31
C GLY A 620 14.72 -13.43 -24.79
N VAL A 621 13.67 -14.23 -25.01
CA VAL A 621 12.28 -13.73 -25.20
C VAL A 621 11.63 -13.37 -23.86
N LEU A 622 12.12 -13.91 -22.74
CA LEU A 622 11.65 -13.59 -21.40
C LEU A 622 12.05 -12.16 -21.00
N GLU A 623 11.14 -11.50 -20.30
CA GLU A 623 11.33 -10.17 -19.74
C GLU A 623 11.46 -10.25 -18.22
N PRO A 624 12.31 -9.42 -17.58
CA PRO A 624 12.33 -9.35 -16.13
C PRO A 624 10.97 -8.79 -15.64
N GLU A 625 10.35 -9.49 -14.70
CA GLU A 625 9.11 -9.01 -14.04
C GLU A 625 9.43 -8.30 -12.73
N ALA A 626 10.20 -8.96 -11.86
CA ALA A 626 10.75 -8.35 -10.66
C ALA A 626 11.84 -7.33 -11.03
N LEU A 627 11.61 -6.08 -10.64
CA LEU A 627 12.59 -4.99 -10.75
C LEU A 627 12.86 -4.43 -9.35
N THR A 628 14.15 -4.31 -9.03
CA THR A 628 14.61 -3.75 -7.75
C THR A 628 14.25 -2.27 -7.62
N LEU A 629 14.20 -1.75 -6.40
CA LEU A 629 13.99 -0.33 -6.13
C LEU A 629 15.09 0.54 -6.75
N ASP A 630 16.33 0.03 -6.82
CA ASP A 630 17.46 0.73 -7.44
C ASP A 630 17.29 0.80 -8.98
N GLU A 631 16.82 -0.28 -9.62
CA GLU A 631 16.50 -0.26 -11.05
C GLU A 631 15.32 0.66 -11.38
N ARG A 632 14.31 0.76 -10.50
CA ARG A 632 13.12 1.61 -10.69
C ARG A 632 13.38 3.09 -10.41
N TYR A 633 14.13 3.39 -9.35
CA TYR A 633 14.22 4.75 -8.79
C TYR A 633 15.64 5.28 -8.62
N GLY A 634 16.65 4.47 -8.94
CA GLY A 634 18.04 4.89 -8.97
C GLY A 634 18.30 5.99 -10.01
N LEU A 635 19.44 6.67 -9.84
CA LEU A 635 19.81 7.82 -10.68
C LEU A 635 20.20 7.44 -12.11
N ASP A 636 20.52 6.17 -12.35
CA ASP A 636 20.93 5.65 -13.66
C ASP A 636 19.75 5.22 -14.55
N ARG A 637 18.49 5.49 -14.14
CA ARG A 637 17.27 5.07 -14.84
C ARG A 637 17.25 5.46 -16.32
N THR A 638 17.66 6.66 -16.69
CA THR A 638 17.68 7.09 -18.10
C THR A 638 18.60 6.23 -18.98
N SER A 639 19.72 5.77 -18.44
CA SER A 639 20.64 4.85 -19.13
C SER A 639 20.11 3.40 -19.16
N ILE A 640 19.27 3.05 -18.19
CA ILE A 640 18.62 1.74 -18.07
C ILE A 640 17.37 1.67 -18.95
N ASP A 641 16.56 2.71 -19.09
CA ASP A 641 15.36 2.74 -19.96
C ASP A 641 15.75 2.74 -21.44
N GLU A 642 16.72 3.58 -21.84
CA GLU A 642 17.35 3.49 -23.17
C GLU A 642 18.06 2.14 -23.34
N GLY A 643 18.60 1.62 -22.23
CA GLY A 643 19.24 0.33 -22.10
C GLY A 643 18.29 -0.84 -22.34
N ILE A 644 17.16 -0.97 -21.67
CA ILE A 644 16.21 -2.09 -21.67
C ILE A 644 15.49 -2.16 -23.02
N VAL A 645 15.09 -1.01 -23.55
CA VAL A 645 14.57 -0.90 -24.92
C VAL A 645 15.63 -1.33 -25.95
N CYS A 646 16.93 -1.34 -25.61
CA CYS A 646 18.04 -1.74 -26.50
C CYS A 646 18.89 -2.96 -26.05
N ARG A 647 18.67 -3.57 -24.87
CA ARG A 647 19.69 -4.41 -24.19
C ARG A 647 19.68 -5.86 -24.64
N ASN A 648 18.62 -6.34 -25.26
CA ASN A 648 18.63 -7.66 -25.86
C ASN A 648 19.07 -7.55 -27.32
N ARG A 649 20.38 -7.33 -27.53
CA ARG A 649 21.07 -7.62 -28.79
C ARG A 649 21.02 -9.13 -29.08
N LEU A 650 19.84 -9.67 -29.36
CA LEU A 650 19.80 -10.75 -30.33
C LEU A 650 20.34 -10.14 -31.62
N LYS A 651 21.40 -10.72 -32.18
CA LYS A 651 21.87 -10.40 -33.54
C LYS A 651 20.78 -10.84 -34.53
N VAL A 652 19.68 -10.10 -34.59
CA VAL A 652 18.61 -10.35 -35.56
C VAL A 652 19.04 -9.67 -36.85
N ASP A 653 19.77 -10.44 -37.66
CA ASP A 653 20.38 -10.03 -38.94
C ASP A 653 19.38 -9.93 -40.11
N SER A 654 18.06 -9.98 -39.85
CA SER A 654 17.06 -9.89 -40.91
C SER A 654 16.74 -8.43 -41.26
N ASP A 655 16.94 -8.03 -42.51
CA ASP A 655 16.63 -6.68 -43.02
C ASP A 655 15.16 -6.26 -42.81
N LEU A 656 14.22 -7.21 -42.76
CA LEU A 656 12.77 -6.98 -42.58
C LEU A 656 12.45 -6.35 -41.21
N THR A 657 12.93 -6.98 -40.13
CA THR A 657 12.77 -6.50 -38.74
C THR A 657 13.37 -5.10 -38.56
N ARG A 658 14.45 -4.77 -39.29
CA ARG A 658 15.07 -3.44 -39.22
C ARG A 658 14.18 -2.36 -39.83
N ALA A 659 13.48 -2.66 -40.93
CA ALA A 659 12.54 -1.72 -41.57
C ALA A 659 11.32 -1.46 -40.69
N GLU A 660 10.77 -2.50 -40.07
CA GLU A 660 9.62 -2.41 -39.15
C GLU A 660 9.98 -1.61 -37.90
N LEU A 661 11.11 -1.89 -37.26
CA LEU A 661 11.61 -1.10 -36.13
C LEU A 661 11.90 0.36 -36.50
N ALA A 662 12.38 0.62 -37.72
CA ALA A 662 12.55 1.99 -38.21
C ALA A 662 11.21 2.71 -38.40
N SER A 663 10.16 2.00 -38.79
CA SER A 663 8.81 2.56 -38.93
C SER A 663 8.21 2.96 -37.57
N ILE A 664 8.37 2.12 -36.54
CA ILE A 664 7.97 2.43 -35.16
C ILE A 664 8.69 3.71 -34.68
N ARG A 665 10.02 3.78 -34.87
CA ARG A 665 10.81 4.96 -34.51
C ARG A 665 10.43 6.21 -35.32
N SER A 666 10.04 6.07 -36.59
CA SER A 666 9.55 7.19 -37.39
C SER A 666 8.28 7.76 -36.79
N LYS A 667 7.32 6.89 -36.48
CA LYS A 667 6.04 7.28 -35.89
C LYS A 667 6.22 7.92 -34.52
N CYS A 668 7.07 7.38 -33.64
CA CYS A 668 7.40 8.04 -32.36
C CYS A 668 7.91 9.47 -32.54
N ARG A 669 8.76 9.72 -33.56
CA ARG A 669 9.28 11.05 -33.87
C ARG A 669 8.20 12.01 -34.37
N GLU A 670 7.19 11.53 -35.10
CA GLU A 670 6.03 12.33 -35.52
C GLU A 670 5.22 12.85 -34.31
N PHE A 671 5.21 12.10 -33.21
CA PHE A 671 4.57 12.49 -31.95
C PHE A 671 5.50 13.23 -30.97
N GLY A 672 6.73 13.56 -31.39
CA GLY A 672 7.70 14.30 -30.57
C GLY A 672 8.33 13.49 -29.43
N LEU A 673 8.28 12.15 -29.49
CA LEU A 673 8.89 11.28 -28.49
C LEU A 673 10.38 11.09 -28.78
N ASN A 674 11.23 11.62 -27.89
CA ASN A 674 12.68 11.45 -27.94
C ASN A 674 13.20 10.41 -26.94
N THR A 675 12.40 10.07 -25.91
CA THR A 675 12.72 9.10 -24.85
C THR A 675 11.48 8.26 -24.50
N PHE A 676 11.67 7.04 -23.98
CA PHE A 676 10.62 6.04 -23.78
C PHE A 676 10.22 5.79 -22.30
N GLY A 677 10.80 6.53 -21.34
CA GLY A 677 10.80 6.15 -19.91
C GLY A 677 9.58 6.51 -19.04
N ASP A 678 8.53 7.13 -19.59
CA ASP A 678 7.40 7.68 -18.80
C ASP A 678 6.11 6.82 -18.89
N SER A 679 6.16 5.67 -19.56
CA SER A 679 4.98 4.81 -19.79
C SER A 679 4.55 3.95 -18.60
N ASP A 680 5.48 3.62 -17.71
CA ASP A 680 5.30 2.53 -16.73
C ASP A 680 4.17 2.78 -15.72
N LEU A 681 3.87 4.04 -15.39
CA LEU A 681 2.78 4.36 -14.47
C LEU A 681 1.39 4.16 -15.10
N HIS A 682 1.29 4.21 -16.43
CA HIS A 682 0.02 4.14 -17.16
C HIS A 682 -0.33 2.73 -17.66
N GLU A 683 0.57 1.77 -17.53
CA GLU A 683 0.38 0.40 -18.02
C GLU A 683 -0.59 -0.38 -17.10
N GLU A 684 -1.66 -0.89 -17.69
CA GLU A 684 -2.64 -1.78 -17.06
C GLU A 684 -2.47 -3.15 -17.73
N GLN A 685 -2.43 -4.23 -16.94
CA GLN A 685 -2.11 -5.57 -17.44
C GLN A 685 -3.11 -6.60 -16.93
N GLU A 686 -3.47 -7.58 -17.75
CA GLU A 686 -4.17 -8.79 -17.28
C GLU A 686 -3.13 -9.87 -16.98
N ARG A 687 -3.09 -10.38 -15.75
CA ARG A 687 -2.09 -11.34 -15.31
C ARG A 687 -2.68 -12.74 -15.16
N GLU A 688 -2.12 -13.69 -15.90
CA GLU A 688 -2.41 -15.11 -15.77
C GLU A 688 -1.38 -15.79 -14.85
N LEU A 689 -1.89 -16.48 -13.83
CA LEU A 689 -1.10 -17.25 -12.89
C LEU A 689 -1.42 -18.73 -13.07
N HIS A 690 -0.38 -19.56 -13.10
CA HIS A 690 -0.55 -20.99 -12.88
C HIS A 690 -1.01 -21.24 -11.43
N SER A 691 -2.01 -22.11 -11.26
CA SER A 691 -2.47 -22.53 -9.94
C SER A 691 -1.37 -23.32 -9.24
N GLU A 692 -0.77 -22.75 -8.19
CA GLU A 692 0.26 -23.41 -7.39
C GLU A 692 -0.21 -23.60 -5.94
N ASN A 693 0.24 -24.70 -5.32
CA ASN A 693 -0.11 -25.06 -3.95
C ASN A 693 0.60 -24.15 -2.94
N GLU A 694 -0.17 -23.57 -2.02
CA GLU A 694 0.34 -22.80 -0.88
C GLU A 694 1.37 -23.61 -0.07
N ARG A 695 2.51 -22.97 0.25
CA ARG A 695 3.50 -23.52 1.18
C ARG A 695 3.25 -22.98 2.58
N GLU A 696 2.84 -23.86 3.49
CA GLU A 696 2.78 -23.57 4.92
C GLU A 696 4.19 -23.38 5.50
N GLN A 697 4.40 -22.28 6.21
CA GLN A 697 5.64 -22.02 6.94
C GLN A 697 5.58 -22.73 8.29
N GLN A 698 6.45 -23.73 8.50
CA GLN A 698 6.57 -24.41 9.80
C GLN A 698 7.54 -23.66 10.71
N ILE A 699 7.10 -23.37 11.94
CA ILE A 699 7.95 -22.83 12.99
C ILE A 699 8.89 -23.94 13.46
N GLU A 700 10.20 -23.74 13.33
CA GLU A 700 11.21 -24.67 13.82
C GLU A 700 11.47 -24.42 15.32
N PRO A 701 11.12 -25.37 16.22
CA PRO A 701 11.42 -25.23 17.64
C PRO A 701 12.93 -25.36 17.90
N PRO A 702 13.44 -24.87 19.06
CA PRO A 702 14.84 -25.06 19.42
C PRO A 702 15.24 -26.55 19.42
N PRO A 703 16.47 -26.90 19.02
CA PRO A 703 16.93 -28.28 19.00
C PRO A 703 16.83 -28.95 20.39
N PRO A 704 16.43 -30.24 20.47
CA PRO A 704 16.38 -30.97 21.72
C PRO A 704 17.75 -31.00 22.40
N THR A 705 17.88 -30.39 23.59
CA THR A 705 19.16 -30.24 24.30
C THR A 705 19.08 -30.80 25.72
N ARG A 706 20.19 -31.34 26.25
CA ARG A 706 20.24 -31.89 27.61
C ARG A 706 20.36 -30.76 28.65
N PRO A 707 19.49 -30.70 29.68
CA PRO A 707 19.59 -29.68 30.73
C PRO A 707 20.76 -29.96 31.69
N TYR A 708 21.36 -28.91 32.25
CA TYR A 708 22.26 -29.06 33.40
C TYR A 708 21.49 -29.45 34.66
N LYS A 709 22.15 -30.18 35.57
CA LYS A 709 21.59 -30.45 36.91
C LYS A 709 21.76 -29.21 37.77
N HIS A 710 20.70 -28.83 38.46
CA HIS A 710 20.73 -27.71 39.39
C HIS A 710 21.77 -27.92 40.50
N ASN A 711 22.47 -26.85 40.87
CA ASN A 711 23.51 -26.88 41.90
C ASN A 711 23.53 -25.57 42.70
N LEU A 712 23.26 -25.67 44.00
CA LEU A 712 23.35 -24.53 44.92
C LEU A 712 24.78 -24.36 45.43
N HIS A 713 25.46 -23.28 45.01
CA HIS A 713 26.84 -23.02 45.41
C HIS A 713 26.96 -22.60 46.88
N ALA A 714 28.02 -23.03 47.56
CA ALA A 714 28.24 -22.77 48.98
C ALA A 714 28.37 -21.26 49.29
N SER A 715 28.96 -20.48 48.38
CA SER A 715 29.12 -19.03 48.52
C SER A 715 27.78 -18.29 48.55
N ILE A 716 26.78 -18.72 47.78
CA ILE A 716 25.43 -18.12 47.74
C ILE A 716 24.69 -18.45 49.04
N ARG A 717 24.78 -19.70 49.51
CA ARG A 717 24.24 -20.08 50.83
C ARG A 717 24.89 -19.27 51.95
N GLN A 718 26.21 -19.08 51.89
CA GLN A 718 26.92 -18.26 52.87
C GLN A 718 26.51 -16.79 52.80
N LEU A 719 26.41 -16.20 51.60
CA LEU A 719 25.94 -14.82 51.39
C LEU A 719 24.61 -14.60 52.09
N ILE A 720 23.66 -15.53 51.91
CA ILE A 720 22.35 -15.41 52.52
C ILE A 720 22.49 -15.47 54.03
N LEU A 721 23.21 -16.45 54.58
CA LEU A 721 23.36 -16.60 56.03
C LEU A 721 24.11 -15.43 56.69
N THR A 722 25.14 -14.86 56.05
CA THR A 722 26.02 -13.85 56.67
C THR A 722 25.75 -12.42 56.21
N GLY A 723 25.06 -12.22 55.09
CA GLY A 723 24.88 -10.92 54.42
C GLY A 723 26.13 -10.41 53.70
N GLU A 724 27.19 -11.22 53.62
CA GLU A 724 28.51 -10.82 53.11
C GLU A 724 29.02 -11.86 52.12
N LEU A 725 29.49 -11.40 50.96
CA LEU A 725 30.10 -12.23 49.92
C LEU A 725 31.61 -12.37 50.20
N LYS A 726 32.06 -13.56 50.62
CA LYS A 726 33.46 -13.80 51.04
C LYS A 726 34.33 -14.53 50.02
N SER A 727 33.72 -15.16 49.02
CA SER A 727 34.40 -15.84 47.91
C SER A 727 33.90 -15.25 46.60
N GLU A 728 34.73 -15.26 45.56
CA GLU A 728 34.34 -14.89 44.19
C GLU A 728 33.89 -16.10 43.34
N GLU A 729 33.79 -17.29 43.94
CA GLU A 729 33.35 -18.50 43.25
C GLU A 729 31.83 -18.68 43.29
N GLY A 730 31.26 -19.25 42.23
CA GLY A 730 29.84 -19.64 42.15
C GLY A 730 28.87 -18.58 41.62
N PHE A 731 29.37 -17.42 41.17
CA PHE A 731 28.60 -16.37 40.51
C PHE A 731 29.48 -15.65 39.47
N GLU A 732 28.87 -14.86 38.60
CA GLU A 732 29.59 -14.03 37.62
C GLU A 732 28.86 -12.70 37.37
N GLN A 733 29.47 -11.81 36.57
CA GLN A 733 28.80 -10.58 36.13
C GLN A 733 27.67 -10.89 35.15
N ALA A 734 26.53 -10.21 35.27
CA ALA A 734 25.33 -10.62 34.54
C ALA A 734 25.48 -10.60 33.00
N PHE A 735 26.23 -9.66 32.43
CA PHE A 735 26.37 -9.60 30.97
C PHE A 735 27.29 -10.69 30.39
N ASN A 736 28.04 -11.44 31.22
CA ASN A 736 28.90 -12.53 30.75
C ASN A 736 28.12 -13.65 30.05
N VAL A 737 26.86 -13.89 30.43
CA VAL A 737 26.05 -14.98 29.86
C VAL A 737 25.92 -14.87 28.33
N PHE A 738 25.97 -13.64 27.79
CA PHE A 738 25.85 -13.41 26.36
C PHE A 738 27.10 -13.79 25.56
N ARG A 739 28.23 -14.12 26.20
CA ARG A 739 29.42 -14.66 25.51
C ARG A 739 29.16 -15.98 24.78
N LEU A 740 28.14 -16.72 25.23
CA LEU A 740 27.72 -17.99 24.62
C LEU A 740 26.54 -17.81 23.65
N THR A 741 26.22 -16.59 23.26
CA THR A 741 25.15 -16.24 22.30
C THR A 741 25.72 -15.67 21.01
N ARG A 742 24.87 -15.47 19.99
CA ARG A 742 25.25 -14.72 18.79
C ARG A 742 25.66 -13.26 19.05
N ALA A 743 25.30 -12.68 20.20
CA ALA A 743 25.68 -11.30 20.55
C ALA A 743 27.13 -11.14 21.06
N ARG A 744 27.92 -12.21 21.12
CA ARG A 744 29.29 -12.20 21.68
C ARG A 744 30.23 -11.17 21.04
N GLU A 745 30.05 -10.85 19.76
CA GLU A 745 30.93 -9.95 19.00
C GLU A 745 30.72 -8.49 19.37
N GLY A 746 29.53 -8.13 19.86
CA GLY A 746 29.19 -6.78 20.31
C GLY A 746 29.33 -6.58 21.83
N LEU A 747 29.83 -7.57 22.57
CA LEU A 747 29.91 -7.53 24.03
C LEU A 747 31.33 -7.17 24.50
N ASP A 748 31.50 -5.98 25.06
CA ASP A 748 32.56 -5.69 26.03
C ASP A 748 31.96 -5.67 27.44
N VAL A 749 32.36 -6.63 28.26
CA VAL A 749 31.82 -6.79 29.63
C VAL A 749 32.23 -5.62 30.53
N ASN A 750 33.38 -4.99 30.26
CA ASN A 750 33.88 -3.90 31.10
C ASN A 750 33.09 -2.60 30.92
N ASP A 751 32.35 -2.47 29.82
CA ASP A 751 31.48 -1.32 29.56
C ASP A 751 30.22 -1.35 30.47
N TRP A 752 29.89 -2.50 31.05
CA TRP A 752 28.70 -2.69 31.88
C TRP A 752 28.99 -2.57 33.39
N PRO A 753 28.03 -2.08 34.20
CA PRO A 753 28.20 -2.00 35.66
C PRO A 753 28.40 -3.37 36.34
N GLY A 754 29.50 -3.53 37.09
CA GLY A 754 29.84 -4.77 37.82
C GLY A 754 29.06 -5.02 39.13
N ASN A 755 28.01 -4.24 39.39
CA ASN A 755 27.14 -4.38 40.57
C ASN A 755 25.93 -5.30 40.33
N LEU A 756 25.66 -5.70 39.07
CA LEU A 756 24.69 -6.74 38.71
C LEU A 756 25.41 -8.08 38.47
N LEU A 757 25.13 -9.03 39.35
CA LEU A 757 25.69 -10.38 39.34
C LEU A 757 24.61 -11.40 38.98
N MET A 758 25.03 -12.61 38.61
CA MET A 758 24.15 -13.76 38.51
C MET A 758 24.78 -15.00 39.13
N SER A 759 23.96 -15.89 39.67
CA SER A 759 24.45 -17.20 40.12
C SER A 759 24.86 -18.08 38.94
N GLN A 760 25.79 -19.00 39.20
CA GLN A 760 26.17 -19.98 38.18
C GLN A 760 25.02 -20.91 37.78
N ASP A 761 24.11 -21.24 38.71
CA ASP A 761 22.92 -22.05 38.39
C ASP A 761 21.96 -21.30 37.46
N PHE A 762 21.79 -20.00 37.64
CA PHE A 762 21.00 -19.18 36.72
C PHE A 762 21.64 -19.12 35.32
N ALA A 763 22.96 -18.94 35.25
CA ALA A 763 23.72 -18.85 34.01
C ALA A 763 23.69 -20.16 33.20
N THR A 764 23.72 -21.31 33.87
CA THR A 764 23.91 -22.62 33.23
C THR A 764 22.59 -23.38 33.06
N THR A 765 22.00 -23.30 31.87
CA THR A 765 20.68 -23.89 31.59
C THR A 765 20.78 -25.25 30.88
N VAL A 766 21.55 -25.32 29.80
CA VAL A 766 21.65 -26.50 28.93
C VAL A 766 23.10 -26.82 28.54
N GLN A 767 23.37 -28.10 28.27
CA GLN A 767 24.66 -28.61 27.78
C GLN A 767 24.74 -28.44 26.26
N ILE A 768 25.52 -27.47 25.80
CA ILE A 768 25.65 -27.17 24.36
C ILE A 768 26.92 -27.81 23.79
N THR A 769 26.82 -28.40 22.60
CA THR A 769 27.95 -28.92 21.82
C THR A 769 28.75 -27.77 21.18
N ASN A 770 30.03 -27.99 20.82
CA ASN A 770 30.95 -26.94 20.37
C ASN A 770 30.48 -26.04 19.19
N GLU A 771 29.42 -26.41 18.46
CA GLU A 771 28.86 -25.65 17.32
C GLU A 771 27.55 -24.89 17.62
N GLY A 772 26.96 -25.03 18.83
CA GLY A 772 25.67 -24.39 19.18
C GLY A 772 25.80 -23.09 19.99
N ASN A 773 24.72 -22.29 20.05
CA ASN A 773 24.60 -21.09 20.89
C ASN A 773 23.47 -21.22 21.93
N THR A 774 23.47 -20.36 22.95
CA THR A 774 22.50 -20.35 24.07
C THR A 774 21.29 -19.44 23.82
N ASP A 775 21.09 -18.90 22.61
CA ASP A 775 20.14 -17.81 22.34
C ASP A 775 18.71 -18.12 22.83
N SER A 776 18.20 -19.32 22.52
CA SER A 776 16.84 -19.76 22.90
C SER A 776 16.74 -20.31 24.32
N PHE A 777 17.84 -20.37 25.07
CA PHE A 777 17.92 -21.03 26.38
C PHE A 777 18.23 -20.08 27.53
N LEU A 778 18.12 -18.77 27.31
CA LEU A 778 18.27 -17.75 28.35
C LEU A 778 17.09 -17.79 29.33
N ARG A 779 17.36 -17.94 30.64
CA ARG A 779 16.29 -17.95 31.67
C ARG A 779 15.66 -16.56 31.83
N PRO A 780 14.32 -16.46 31.95
CA PRO A 780 13.64 -15.24 32.36
C PRO A 780 14.13 -14.74 33.72
N VAL A 781 14.18 -13.41 33.88
CA VAL A 781 14.65 -12.77 35.10
C VAL A 781 13.46 -12.53 36.03
N HIS A 782 13.40 -13.28 37.13
CA HIS A 782 12.30 -13.19 38.09
C HIS A 782 12.69 -12.86 39.53
N TRP A 783 13.89 -13.29 39.93
CA TRP A 783 14.30 -13.27 41.32
C TRP A 783 15.61 -12.53 41.47
N ILE A 784 15.56 -11.44 42.25
CA ILE A 784 16.71 -10.55 42.44
C ILE A 784 17.00 -10.45 43.93
N LEU A 785 18.23 -10.75 44.31
CA LEU A 785 18.72 -10.62 45.66
C LEU A 785 19.51 -9.31 45.80
N SER A 786 19.10 -8.41 46.68
CA SER A 786 19.89 -7.23 47.06
C SER A 786 20.64 -7.47 48.38
N PHE A 787 21.88 -7.02 48.42
CA PHE A 787 22.77 -7.16 49.58
C PHE A 787 23.83 -6.05 49.59
N LYS A 788 24.54 -5.91 50.71
CA LYS A 788 25.61 -4.91 50.88
C LYS A 788 26.95 -5.48 50.40
N GLY A 789 27.55 -4.83 49.42
CA GLY A 789 28.89 -5.12 48.92
C GLY A 789 30.01 -4.50 49.78
N PRO A 790 31.27 -4.58 49.29
CA PRO A 790 32.40 -3.85 49.88
C PRO A 790 32.05 -2.36 50.01
N ASN A 791 32.47 -1.70 51.10
CA ASN A 791 32.16 -0.30 51.40
C ASN A 791 30.67 0.05 51.59
N ARG A 792 29.80 -0.95 51.82
CA ARG A 792 28.33 -0.80 51.99
C ARG A 792 27.58 -0.35 50.74
N GLU A 793 28.19 -0.47 49.56
CA GLU A 793 27.50 -0.21 48.30
C GLU A 793 26.47 -1.31 47.99
N PRO A 794 25.29 -0.99 47.45
CA PRO A 794 24.29 -1.99 47.10
C PRO A 794 24.74 -2.84 45.90
N ARG A 795 24.66 -4.16 46.03
CA ARG A 795 24.86 -5.12 44.94
C ARG A 795 23.61 -5.98 44.75
N TYR A 796 23.43 -6.44 43.52
CA TYR A 796 22.26 -7.21 43.10
C TYR A 796 22.71 -8.52 42.47
N MET A 797 22.05 -9.63 42.77
CA MET A 797 22.33 -10.93 42.21
C MET A 797 21.05 -11.58 41.69
N ILE A 798 21.07 -12.02 40.44
CA ILE A 798 19.98 -12.78 39.83
C ILE A 798 20.12 -14.25 40.22
N LEU A 799 19.05 -14.83 40.75
CA LEU A 799 19.02 -16.21 41.22
C LEU A 799 18.07 -17.06 40.38
N SER A 800 18.32 -18.37 40.34
CA SER A 800 17.38 -19.29 39.71
C SER A 800 16.18 -19.59 40.61
N PRO A 801 15.02 -20.00 40.03
CA PRO A 801 13.87 -20.45 40.81
C PRO A 801 14.21 -21.59 41.79
N PHE A 802 15.14 -22.48 41.39
CA PHE A 802 15.62 -23.57 42.24
C PHE A 802 16.37 -23.06 43.47
N GLU A 803 17.32 -22.15 43.28
CA GLU A 803 18.11 -21.58 44.39
C GLU A 803 17.21 -20.81 45.36
N VAL A 804 16.25 -20.05 44.82
CA VAL A 804 15.28 -19.32 45.63
C VAL A 804 14.42 -20.29 46.44
N GLN A 805 13.89 -21.36 45.85
CA GLN A 805 13.08 -22.35 46.55
C GLN A 805 13.82 -22.97 47.76
N GLU A 806 15.10 -23.31 47.59
CA GLU A 806 15.92 -23.89 48.66
C GLU A 806 16.27 -22.91 49.78
N LEU A 807 16.40 -21.62 49.46
CA LEU A 807 16.93 -20.61 50.36
C LEU A 807 15.87 -19.66 50.94
N LEU A 808 14.65 -19.64 50.38
CA LEU A 808 13.56 -18.77 50.80
C LEU A 808 13.24 -18.86 52.31
N PRO A 809 13.25 -20.05 52.95
CA PRO A 809 13.02 -20.13 54.41
C PRO A 809 14.05 -19.34 55.22
N GLN A 810 15.31 -19.31 54.77
CA GLN A 810 16.40 -18.60 55.44
C GLN A 810 16.30 -17.10 55.18
N MET A 811 15.93 -16.69 53.97
CA MET A 811 15.72 -15.28 53.61
C MET A 811 14.56 -14.65 54.40
N ARG A 812 13.48 -15.40 54.64
CA ARG A 812 12.32 -14.93 55.44
C ARG A 812 12.65 -14.68 56.91
N GLY A 813 13.65 -15.38 57.46
CA GLY A 813 13.98 -15.34 58.89
C GLY A 813 14.98 -14.24 59.29
N GLN A 814 15.42 -13.37 58.37
CA GLN A 814 16.48 -12.39 58.63
C GLN A 814 16.35 -11.14 57.76
N ASN A 815 17.08 -10.07 58.14
CA ASN A 815 17.11 -8.79 57.41
C ASN A 815 18.48 -8.48 56.79
N ARG A 816 19.31 -9.51 56.54
CA ARG A 816 20.68 -9.34 56.03
C ARG A 816 20.76 -9.17 54.51
N VAL A 817 19.83 -9.83 53.81
CA VAL A 817 19.66 -9.79 52.36
C VAL A 817 18.17 -9.59 52.08
N ARG A 818 17.82 -9.09 50.89
CA ARG A 818 16.42 -8.93 50.48
C ARG A 818 16.20 -9.54 49.12
N LEU A 819 15.20 -10.41 49.02
CA LEU A 819 14.74 -11.01 47.78
C LEU A 819 13.62 -10.14 47.20
N HIS A 820 13.66 -9.92 45.90
CA HIS A 820 12.70 -9.14 45.15
C HIS A 820 12.08 -10.00 44.04
N VAL A 821 10.77 -9.85 43.84
CA VAL A 821 10.06 -10.39 42.67
C VAL A 821 10.12 -9.35 41.56
N TYR A 822 10.52 -9.78 40.38
CA TYR A 822 10.70 -8.91 39.23
C TYR A 822 10.15 -9.56 37.97
N SER A 823 9.74 -8.73 37.02
CA SER A 823 9.51 -9.12 35.63
C SER A 823 9.74 -7.88 34.77
N PRO A 824 10.39 -8.00 33.60
CA PRO A 824 10.51 -6.87 32.69
C PRO A 824 9.13 -6.43 32.21
N ARG A 825 8.95 -5.12 31.98
CA ARG A 825 7.71 -4.58 31.41
C ARG A 825 7.64 -4.85 29.91
N LEU A 826 6.92 -5.91 29.53
CA LEU A 826 6.81 -6.39 28.15
C LEU A 826 5.58 -5.88 27.40
N SER A 827 4.57 -5.34 28.10
CA SER A 827 3.39 -4.70 27.51
C SER A 827 2.98 -3.48 28.33
N LEU A 828 2.31 -2.52 27.68
CA LEU A 828 1.77 -1.32 28.33
C LEU A 828 0.74 -1.63 29.43
N SER A 829 -0.03 -2.71 29.30
CA SER A 829 -0.99 -3.13 30.33
C SER A 829 -0.32 -3.63 31.62
N ASN A 830 0.95 -4.04 31.56
CA ASN A 830 1.63 -4.56 32.74
C ASN A 830 2.16 -3.43 33.62
N ARG A 831 1.91 -3.51 34.93
CA ARG A 831 2.56 -2.66 35.94
C ARG A 831 4.08 -2.77 35.88
N SER A 832 4.77 -1.64 36.06
CA SER A 832 6.24 -1.62 36.21
C SER A 832 6.68 -2.18 37.57
N LEU A 833 7.68 -3.07 37.57
CA LEU A 833 8.27 -3.71 38.76
C LEU A 833 9.73 -3.32 39.00
N GLU A 834 10.21 -2.29 38.30
CA GLU A 834 11.62 -1.86 38.36
C GLU A 834 12.04 -1.21 39.68
N ASP A 835 11.06 -0.78 40.49
CA ASP A 835 11.30 -0.30 41.84
C ASP A 835 11.71 -1.43 42.79
N LEU A 836 11.55 -2.71 42.39
CA LEU A 836 11.82 -3.89 43.20
C LEU A 836 11.06 -3.90 44.55
N SER A 837 9.95 -3.18 44.68
CA SER A 837 9.16 -3.14 45.92
C SER A 837 8.18 -4.30 46.01
N PHE A 838 7.70 -4.78 44.86
CA PHE A 838 6.67 -5.81 44.76
C PHE A 838 7.10 -7.14 45.38
N CYS A 839 6.31 -7.61 46.35
CA CYS A 839 6.53 -8.86 47.08
C CYS A 839 7.97 -9.04 47.63
N ALA A 840 8.63 -7.95 48.03
CA ALA A 840 9.97 -8.02 48.59
C ALA A 840 10.01 -8.75 49.95
N VAL A 841 11.02 -9.58 50.16
CA VAL A 841 11.21 -10.40 51.36
C VAL A 841 12.62 -10.19 51.94
N PRO A 842 12.77 -9.55 53.11
CA PRO A 842 11.73 -8.85 53.87
C PRO A 842 11.25 -7.56 53.15
N PRO A 843 10.10 -6.98 53.54
CA PRO A 843 9.56 -5.77 52.92
C PRO A 843 10.58 -4.63 52.81
N VAL A 844 10.41 -3.80 51.78
CA VAL A 844 11.21 -2.58 51.60
C VAL A 844 10.82 -1.52 52.64
N PRO A 845 11.74 -0.63 53.05
CA PRO A 845 11.43 0.51 53.91
C PRO A 845 10.49 1.53 53.24
N ASP A 846 9.87 2.40 54.04
CA ASP A 846 8.94 3.44 53.54
C ASP A 846 9.64 4.51 52.66
N ASP A 847 10.96 4.71 52.82
CA ASP A 847 11.79 5.62 52.03
C ASP A 847 12.42 4.95 50.80
N TRP A 848 11.94 3.77 50.41
CA TRP A 848 12.48 3.03 49.27
C TRP A 848 12.17 3.72 47.94
N SER A 849 13.23 3.96 47.17
CA SER A 849 13.15 4.52 45.83
C SER A 849 13.66 3.53 44.79
N VAL A 850 13.40 3.83 43.52
CA VAL A 850 13.86 3.02 42.40
C VAL A 850 15.38 2.82 42.48
N PRO A 851 15.86 1.57 42.57
CA PRO A 851 17.29 1.29 42.67
C PRO A 851 18.07 1.79 41.45
N THR A 852 19.30 2.27 41.68
CA THR A 852 20.21 2.73 40.60
C THR A 852 20.59 1.64 39.58
N ILE A 853 20.29 0.36 39.87
CA ILE A 853 20.52 -0.77 38.96
C ILE A 853 19.38 -0.95 37.94
N SER A 854 18.22 -0.30 38.12
CA SER A 854 17.01 -0.52 37.32
C SER A 854 17.29 -0.48 35.83
N THR A 855 17.99 0.54 35.33
CA THR A 855 18.35 0.68 33.90
C THR A 855 19.13 -0.53 33.39
N THR A 856 20.18 -0.95 34.09
CA THR A 856 21.02 -2.08 33.68
C THR A 856 20.26 -3.42 33.79
N LEU A 857 19.43 -3.57 34.82
CA LEU A 857 18.57 -4.72 35.01
C LEU A 857 17.51 -4.84 33.91
N ASN A 858 16.81 -3.75 33.60
CA ASN A 858 15.77 -3.67 32.58
C ASN A 858 16.35 -4.02 31.20
N LEU A 859 17.54 -3.51 30.87
CA LEU A 859 18.27 -3.87 29.65
C LEU A 859 18.66 -5.36 29.62
N PHE A 860 19.18 -5.90 30.73
CA PHE A 860 19.54 -7.31 30.83
C PHE A 860 18.33 -8.25 30.69
N ALA A 861 17.19 -7.85 31.26
CA ALA A 861 15.94 -8.62 31.26
C ALA A 861 15.14 -8.50 29.95
N GLY A 862 15.43 -7.50 29.11
CA GLY A 862 14.73 -7.26 27.84
C GLY A 862 13.40 -6.52 28.01
N GLN A 863 13.33 -5.53 28.91
CA GLN A 863 12.18 -4.64 29.04
C GLN A 863 11.89 -3.92 27.71
N LEU A 864 10.61 -3.70 27.40
CA LEU A 864 10.19 -3.03 26.17
C LEU A 864 9.61 -1.63 26.39
N TYR A 865 8.91 -1.45 27.52
CA TYR A 865 8.21 -0.22 27.85
C TYR A 865 8.85 0.52 29.02
N LEU A 866 8.99 1.82 28.85
CA LEU A 866 9.52 2.77 29.83
C LEU A 866 8.35 3.45 30.56
N ARG A 867 8.53 3.76 31.84
CA ARG A 867 7.54 4.39 32.72
C ARG A 867 7.23 5.81 32.31
N ASP A 868 8.25 6.61 32.05
CA ASP A 868 8.10 8.04 31.85
C ASP A 868 9.22 8.64 30.96
N PRO A 869 9.05 9.88 30.47
CA PRO A 869 10.08 10.55 29.69
C PRO A 869 11.43 10.75 30.41
N GLU A 870 11.46 10.78 31.75
CA GLU A 870 12.70 10.91 32.52
C GLU A 870 13.52 9.62 32.52
N GLU A 871 12.86 8.46 32.61
CA GLU A 871 13.51 7.16 32.44
C GLU A 871 14.14 7.04 31.05
N TYR A 872 13.42 7.47 30.00
CA TYR A 872 13.94 7.51 28.64
C TYR A 872 15.20 8.37 28.52
N ARG A 873 15.19 9.58 29.09
CA ARG A 873 16.38 10.46 29.09
C ARG A 873 17.55 9.82 29.82
N THR A 874 17.30 9.22 30.98
CA THR A 874 18.31 8.53 31.80
C THR A 874 18.93 7.36 31.04
N LEU A 875 18.10 6.54 30.38
CA LEU A 875 18.55 5.42 29.55
C LEU A 875 19.38 5.90 28.36
N CYS A 876 18.94 6.95 27.67
CA CYS A 876 19.70 7.55 26.57
C CYS A 876 21.08 8.05 27.02
N ARG A 877 21.16 8.75 28.18
CA ARG A 877 22.43 9.19 28.77
C ARG A 877 23.33 8.01 29.13
N PHE A 878 22.77 6.93 29.69
CA PHE A 878 23.50 5.71 30.03
C PHE A 878 24.10 5.03 28.79
N LEU A 879 23.35 4.94 27.69
CA LEU A 879 23.80 4.30 26.44
C LEU A 879 24.67 5.22 25.56
N GLY A 880 24.73 6.52 25.85
CA GLY A 880 25.36 7.51 24.96
C GLY A 880 24.61 7.71 23.66
N VAL A 881 23.29 7.56 23.69
CA VAL A 881 22.39 7.71 22.54
C VAL A 881 21.59 9.00 22.73
N ARG A 882 21.30 9.70 21.64
CA ARG A 882 20.64 11.00 21.70
C ARG A 882 19.17 10.88 22.09
N SER A 883 18.70 11.79 22.96
CA SER A 883 17.30 11.87 23.43
C SER A 883 16.51 13.06 22.90
N GLN A 884 17.13 13.97 22.14
CA GLN A 884 16.53 15.24 21.67
C GLN A 884 17.07 15.64 20.28
N HIS A 885 16.71 16.80 19.71
CA HIS A 885 17.36 17.32 18.49
C HIS A 885 18.80 17.84 18.74
N SER A 886 19.70 17.75 17.75
CA SER A 886 21.14 18.05 17.90
C SER A 886 21.41 19.52 18.14
N ARG A 887 22.37 19.80 19.03
CA ARG A 887 23.11 21.06 19.06
C ARG A 887 24.18 21.05 17.97
N GLN A 888 24.54 22.21 17.43
CA GLN A 888 25.59 22.32 16.41
C GLN A 888 26.93 21.77 16.94
N GLY A 889 27.61 20.92 16.16
CA GLY A 889 28.96 20.42 16.46
C GLY A 889 29.07 19.04 17.12
N VAL A 890 27.94 18.37 17.42
CA VAL A 890 27.93 16.98 17.95
C VAL A 890 27.98 15.98 16.79
N ASP A 891 28.95 15.07 16.80
CA ASP A 891 29.10 14.01 15.79
C ASP A 891 28.36 12.74 16.23
N ILE A 892 27.44 12.28 15.39
CA ILE A 892 26.46 11.26 15.72
C ILE A 892 26.42 10.23 14.60
N ASN A 893 26.50 8.96 14.95
CA ASN A 893 26.37 7.87 14.00
C ASN A 893 24.90 7.69 13.55
N THR A 894 24.65 7.03 12.43
CA THR A 894 23.32 6.76 11.87
C THR A 894 22.35 6.09 12.85
N ASN A 895 22.86 5.33 13.82
CA ASN A 895 22.08 4.68 14.87
C ASN A 895 21.81 5.57 16.12
N GLY A 896 22.14 6.86 16.06
CA GLY A 896 21.89 7.83 17.13
C GLY A 896 22.94 7.85 18.26
N PHE A 897 23.98 7.03 18.17
CA PHE A 897 25.10 6.97 19.12
C PHE A 897 26.03 8.17 18.97
N ILE A 898 26.36 8.82 20.09
CA ILE A 898 27.18 10.04 20.12
C ILE A 898 28.66 9.67 20.21
N SER A 899 29.48 10.23 19.30
CA SER A 899 30.92 9.97 19.28
C SER A 899 31.58 10.41 20.58
N ILE A 900 32.52 9.61 21.08
CA ILE A 900 33.21 9.87 22.36
C ILE A 900 33.78 11.29 22.40
N GLU A 901 34.36 11.75 21.29
CA GLU A 901 35.02 13.06 21.16
C GLU A 901 34.05 14.22 21.35
N THR A 902 32.77 14.05 21.00
CA THR A 902 31.77 15.11 21.00
C THR A 902 30.69 14.96 22.07
N ARG A 903 30.71 13.91 22.90
CA ARG A 903 29.74 13.68 23.99
C ARG A 903 29.60 14.85 24.96
N HIS A 904 30.70 15.50 25.30
CA HIS A 904 30.72 16.66 26.20
C HIS A 904 29.98 17.89 25.61
N LEU A 905 29.83 17.97 24.29
CA LEU A 905 29.09 19.05 23.62
C LEU A 905 27.58 18.84 23.68
N GLN A 906 27.12 17.61 23.96
CA GLN A 906 25.71 17.28 24.15
C GLN A 906 25.24 17.78 25.53
N ASP A 907 25.80 17.20 26.60
CA ASP A 907 25.61 17.62 27.99
C ASP A 907 26.65 16.94 28.93
N ASP A 908 26.95 17.59 30.05
CA ASP A 908 27.96 17.12 31.01
C ASP A 908 27.58 15.78 31.67
N GLU A 909 26.28 15.49 31.82
CA GLU A 909 25.82 14.24 32.42
C GLU A 909 26.06 13.04 31.49
N THR A 910 25.77 13.15 30.19
CA THR A 910 26.05 12.11 29.20
C THR A 910 27.54 11.75 29.18
N ALA A 911 28.41 12.76 29.25
CA ALA A 911 29.86 12.55 29.30
C ALA A 911 30.32 11.88 30.62
N ALA A 912 29.62 12.11 31.73
CA ALA A 912 29.93 11.52 33.02
C ALA A 912 29.38 10.09 33.20
N ILE A 913 28.22 9.78 32.62
CA ILE A 913 27.47 8.54 32.86
C ILE A 913 27.82 7.47 31.81
N CYS A 914 27.91 7.83 30.52
CA CYS A 914 28.13 6.85 29.45
C CYS A 914 29.56 6.29 29.47
N ARG A 915 29.67 4.97 29.67
CA ARG A 915 30.96 4.24 29.69
C ARG A 915 31.30 3.57 28.36
N PHE A 916 30.32 3.42 27.47
CA PHE A 916 30.47 2.67 26.22
C PHE A 916 31.49 3.31 25.30
N THR A 917 32.47 2.54 24.85
CA THR A 917 33.47 3.01 23.87
C THR A 917 33.04 2.72 22.43
N SER A 918 32.29 1.64 22.22
CA SER A 918 31.61 1.28 20.98
C SER A 918 30.09 1.37 21.13
N ASN A 919 29.37 1.38 20.01
CA ASN A 919 27.91 1.48 20.00
C ASN A 919 27.26 0.20 20.61
N PRO A 920 26.50 0.29 21.73
CA PRO A 920 25.87 -0.87 22.35
C PRO A 920 24.54 -1.29 21.70
N ILE A 921 24.03 -0.52 20.73
CA ILE A 921 22.68 -0.71 20.17
C ILE A 921 22.52 -2.07 19.48
N ASP A 922 23.45 -2.49 18.63
CA ASP A 922 23.32 -3.77 17.91
C ASP A 922 23.38 -4.98 18.85
N PHE A 923 24.22 -4.89 19.89
CA PHE A 923 24.24 -5.85 20.98
C PHE A 923 22.88 -5.92 21.69
N LEU A 924 22.30 -4.77 22.06
CA LEU A 924 21.00 -4.71 22.73
C LEU A 924 19.84 -5.18 21.84
N ARG A 925 19.91 -4.96 20.52
CA ARG A 925 18.93 -5.52 19.57
C ARG A 925 18.95 -7.04 19.60
N LEU A 926 20.14 -7.65 19.54
CA LEU A 926 20.27 -9.10 19.64
C LEU A 926 19.78 -9.64 20.99
N VAL A 927 20.18 -9.01 22.11
CA VAL A 927 19.72 -9.40 23.45
C VAL A 927 18.20 -9.35 23.55
N THR A 928 17.57 -8.27 23.06
CA THR A 928 16.10 -8.12 23.08
C THR A 928 15.44 -9.19 22.23
N THR A 929 15.98 -9.47 21.02
CA THR A 929 15.50 -10.57 20.16
C THR A 929 15.58 -11.93 20.85
N PHE A 930 16.67 -12.24 21.56
CA PHE A 930 16.80 -13.50 22.30
C PHE A 930 15.79 -13.59 23.43
N ARG A 931 15.63 -12.51 24.21
CA ARG A 931 14.65 -12.42 25.31
C ARG A 931 13.20 -12.55 24.83
N ARG A 932 12.93 -12.15 23.59
CA ARG A 932 11.62 -12.23 22.93
C ARG A 932 11.42 -13.48 22.09
N LEU A 933 12.40 -14.40 22.05
CA LEU A 933 12.32 -15.62 21.24
C LEU A 933 11.96 -15.36 19.77
N GLY A 934 12.41 -14.23 19.22
CA GLY A 934 12.13 -13.82 17.83
C GLY A 934 10.84 -13.03 17.62
N GLN A 935 10.01 -12.81 18.66
CA GLN A 935 8.85 -11.92 18.56
C GLN A 935 9.27 -10.47 18.27
N THR A 936 8.42 -9.76 17.52
CA THR A 936 8.73 -8.38 17.13
C THR A 936 8.59 -7.44 18.33
N PHE A 937 9.39 -6.38 18.37
CA PHE A 937 9.31 -5.35 19.41
C PHE A 937 9.41 -3.93 18.86
N ALA A 938 9.30 -3.76 17.53
CA ALA A 938 9.58 -2.50 16.84
C ALA A 938 8.67 -1.33 17.26
N SER A 939 7.42 -1.62 17.64
CA SER A 939 6.41 -0.65 18.10
C SER A 939 6.65 -0.12 19.51
N SER A 940 7.40 -0.85 20.35
CA SER A 940 7.67 -0.50 21.75
C SER A 940 8.59 0.70 21.92
N HIS A 941 8.67 1.27 23.13
CA HIS A 941 9.61 2.35 23.45
C HIS A 941 11.06 1.93 23.18
N MET A 942 11.43 0.71 23.58
CA MET A 942 12.76 0.15 23.29
C MET A 942 12.93 -0.18 21.81
N GLY A 943 11.91 -0.65 21.11
CA GLY A 943 11.95 -0.84 19.66
C GLY A 943 12.27 0.43 18.90
N LYS A 944 11.61 1.53 19.27
CA LYS A 944 11.88 2.87 18.75
C LYS A 944 13.32 3.29 19.05
N LEU A 945 13.75 3.24 20.31
CA LEU A 945 15.12 3.62 20.71
C LEU A 945 16.19 2.80 19.99
N LEU A 946 16.06 1.47 19.98
CA LEU A 946 17.04 0.55 19.37
C LEU A 946 17.05 0.62 17.83
N SER A 947 16.02 1.22 17.22
CA SER A 947 15.95 1.50 15.79
C SER A 947 16.37 2.94 15.46
N GLY A 948 16.89 3.69 16.43
CA GLY A 948 17.30 5.09 16.23
C GLY A 948 16.13 6.07 16.08
N ARG A 949 14.94 5.75 16.59
CA ARG A 949 13.78 6.67 16.64
C ARG A 949 13.72 7.37 18.01
N LEU A 950 13.24 8.61 18.03
CA LEU A 950 12.92 9.31 19.28
C LEU A 950 11.61 8.75 19.86
N VAL A 951 11.58 8.57 21.18
CA VAL A 951 10.33 8.32 21.91
C VAL A 951 9.77 9.68 22.32
N ARG A 952 8.58 10.03 21.80
CA ARG A 952 7.94 11.34 22.00
C ARG A 952 7.05 11.32 23.24
N ASP A 953 6.74 12.49 23.80
CA ASP A 953 5.87 12.59 24.97
C ASP A 953 4.48 11.94 24.74
N MET A 954 3.92 12.08 23.53
CA MET A 954 2.65 11.41 23.15
C MET A 954 2.72 9.87 23.22
N ASP A 955 3.91 9.27 23.07
CA ASP A 955 4.07 7.81 23.20
C ASP A 955 3.79 7.36 24.65
N PHE A 956 4.09 8.22 25.62
CA PHE A 956 3.77 8.00 27.04
C PHE A 956 2.33 8.36 27.39
N GLU A 957 1.67 9.27 26.66
CA GLU A 957 0.24 9.56 26.85
C GLU A 957 -0.65 8.36 26.46
N VAL A 958 -0.25 7.61 25.44
CA VAL A 958 -0.88 6.33 25.06
C VAL A 958 -0.71 5.30 26.18
N ALA A 959 0.46 5.26 26.82
CA ALA A 959 0.74 4.41 27.98
C ALA A 959 -0.12 4.78 29.21
N ALA A 960 -0.27 6.08 29.51
CA ALA A 960 -1.08 6.55 30.64
C ALA A 960 -2.56 6.16 30.51
N ARG A 961 -3.13 6.24 29.29
CA ARG A 961 -4.51 5.77 29.02
C ARG A 961 -4.68 4.25 29.16
N ALA A 962 -3.60 3.49 28.95
CA ALA A 962 -3.60 2.05 29.17
C ALA A 962 -3.41 1.70 30.67
N GLU A 963 -2.68 2.52 31.44
CA GLU A 963 -2.40 2.33 32.88
C GLU A 963 -3.55 2.78 33.82
N GLU A 964 -4.22 3.92 33.56
CA GLU A 964 -5.27 4.48 34.44
C GLU A 964 -6.51 3.57 34.61
N VAL A 965 -6.62 2.50 33.82
CA VAL A 965 -7.82 1.65 33.72
C VAL A 965 -7.59 0.24 34.29
N ASP A 966 -6.38 -0.07 34.78
CA ASP A 966 -6.00 -1.42 35.25
C ASP A 966 -5.62 -1.48 36.74
N ASP A 967 -6.09 -0.54 37.58
CA ASP A 967 -6.05 -0.70 39.05
C ASP A 967 -7.27 -1.51 39.53
N PRO A 968 -7.16 -2.81 39.83
CA PRO A 968 -8.30 -3.66 40.18
C PRO A 968 -8.64 -3.55 41.68
N MET A 969 -8.09 -2.55 42.39
CA MET A 969 -8.15 -2.46 43.86
C MET A 969 -8.92 -1.25 44.42
N ASP A 970 -9.41 -0.32 43.58
CA ASP A 970 -10.34 0.73 44.03
C ASP A 970 -11.81 0.28 43.91
N VAL A 971 -12.13 -0.83 44.58
CA VAL A 971 -13.52 -1.16 44.95
C VAL A 971 -13.57 -1.19 46.47
N ASP A 972 -13.78 -0.03 47.08
CA ASP A 972 -14.56 0.12 48.33
C ASP A 972 -14.71 1.60 48.71
N GLU A 973 -15.79 2.23 48.25
CA GLU A 973 -16.61 3.14 49.09
C GLU A 973 -18.04 3.19 48.52
N ILE A 974 -18.70 2.04 48.42
CA ILE A 974 -20.15 1.99 48.35
C ILE A 974 -20.67 2.35 49.74
N LYS A 975 -21.07 3.60 49.93
CA LYS A 975 -21.84 4.04 51.08
C LYS A 975 -23.13 3.22 51.14
N SER A 976 -23.25 2.45 52.21
CA SER A 976 -24.46 1.78 52.66
C SER A 976 -25.59 2.78 52.91
N GLU A 977 -26.57 2.86 52.03
CA GLU A 977 -27.93 3.32 52.36
C GLU A 977 -28.85 2.10 52.43
N GLU A 978 -28.88 1.45 53.60
CA GLU A 978 -30.06 0.73 54.04
C GLU A 978 -30.93 1.68 54.87
N GLY A 979 -32.16 1.90 54.41
CA GLY A 979 -33.17 2.62 55.17
C GLY A 979 -34.49 2.68 54.42
N LEU A 980 -35.35 1.67 54.67
CA LEU A 980 -36.82 1.64 54.67
C LEU A 980 -37.55 2.81 53.94
N PHE A 981 -38.57 2.54 53.13
CA PHE A 981 -39.91 2.32 53.67
C PHE A 981 -40.85 1.67 52.65
N VAL A 982 -41.68 0.78 53.19
CA VAL A 982 -42.98 0.33 52.71
C VAL A 982 -43.89 1.55 52.45
N ASP A 983 -44.26 1.79 51.20
CA ASP A 983 -45.61 1.67 50.59
C ASP A 983 -45.60 2.22 49.16
#